data_AF-A0A542DBE2-F1
#
_entry.id   AF-A0A542DBE2-F1
#
_cell.length_a   1.000
_cell.length_b   1.000
_cell.length_c   1.000
_cell.angle_alpha   90.00
_cell.angle_beta   90.00
_cell.angle_gamma   90.00
#
_symmetry.space_group_name_H-M   'P 1'
#
loop_
_entity.id
_entity.type
_entity.pdbx_description
1 polymer ?
#
loop_
_entity_poly.entity_id
_entity_poly.type
_entity_poly.pdbx_seq_one_letter_code
_entity_poly.pdbx_strand_id
1 'polypeptide(L)'
;MSLRRRTSIVLAAVALVPAALVLTTATAPADAAQEPRPSAPQIAAKPYMGWSSWSLQSTNYPGVNPDGPGSFISEKNILTQAQALATKLKPYGYEYVNVDAGWQDGGDEYGRPVAMAKRFPRGMKALGDDIHKLGLKFGIYTTVGLGTDVYRDGNTPIYDAPGCFTRDIVYPDLRKTNGWDAAYKINYASPCAQKYADSIVDLFASWGVDFIKMDGVGPGSWKGAPDDPNHNNTADVEAWWRAVQNAGRPMQYTLSWSLSHRYADVWKQNSNGWRIDTDVECYCDTIVKWDSSVKQRWWDVAQWIDDAGPGHWNNLDALDVGVGAMDGLTDAERQSYMTFWAINAAPLFSGDDLTKLDAYGLKLLTNREVIAIDQSGNPARPLNQDQLQQTWYAKNADGSTTVALFNLADSPATVTGDFAQLGIDGKSTVRDIWADRNTRDVSGQVSAALPAHGSKLYKIWPANVPVTIPADVTATDVSRTTVALTWRPSAGATSYQVFANGKQVAASTTPNTVVTGLLPQTQYTFTVKGVKGGRTSTPSAPVTMLTSASDGPVRYEAEAPTSTLTGSASVNGCSLCSGGAKVGNIGYSSTVTLTGITVPKTGTYLVKIAYTDGDTSRQSMLTVNDIDNYWVNYSGLGDNDWGTPQTTYLPVKLTAGANSLKISNPNGYIADIDWITV
;
A
#
# COMPACT_ATOMS: atom_id res chain seq x y z
N MET A 1 -66.02 -52.17 -21.89
CA MET A 1 -65.31 -53.42 -22.27
C MET A 1 -63.87 -53.27 -21.77
N SER A 2 -63.47 -53.88 -20.64
CA SER A 2 -62.96 -55.27 -20.52
C SER A 2 -61.70 -55.45 -21.42
N LEU A 3 -60.50 -55.85 -20.98
CA LEU A 3 -60.04 -56.90 -20.05
C LEU A 3 -58.70 -56.44 -19.40
N ARG A 4 -58.38 -56.61 -18.10
CA ARG A 4 -58.16 -57.81 -17.25
C ARG A 4 -56.99 -58.73 -17.66
N ARG A 5 -55.90 -58.70 -16.86
CA ARG A 5 -55.09 -59.86 -16.35
C ARG A 5 -54.39 -59.39 -15.04
N ARG A 6 -54.80 -59.73 -13.81
CA ARG A 6 -54.74 -61.00 -13.02
C ARG A 6 -53.29 -61.44 -12.67
N THR A 7 -52.80 -61.10 -11.46
CA THR A 7 -52.64 -61.92 -10.20
C THR A 7 -51.37 -62.79 -10.21
N SER A 8 -50.51 -62.93 -9.18
CA SER A 8 -50.59 -62.92 -7.70
C SER A 8 -49.18 -62.60 -7.14
N ILE A 9 -48.94 -61.77 -6.11
CA ILE A 9 -49.15 -61.86 -4.65
C ILE A 9 -48.59 -63.12 -3.96
N VAL A 10 -47.53 -62.93 -3.15
CA VAL A 10 -47.30 -63.64 -1.88
C VAL A 10 -46.91 -62.61 -0.80
N LEU A 11 -47.56 -62.74 0.35
CA LEU A 11 -47.60 -61.86 1.53
C LEU A 11 -46.33 -61.88 2.37
N ALA A 12 -46.08 -60.77 3.07
CA ALA A 12 -45.79 -60.80 4.51
C ALA A 12 -46.40 -59.54 5.16
N ALA A 13 -47.26 -59.75 6.15
CA ALA A 13 -48.01 -58.72 6.86
C ALA A 13 -47.23 -58.14 8.03
N VAL A 14 -47.25 -56.82 8.21
CA VAL A 14 -47.00 -56.16 9.50
C VAL A 14 -47.98 -54.98 9.65
N ALA A 15 -48.52 -54.84 10.86
CA ALA A 15 -49.71 -54.11 11.25
C ALA A 15 -49.66 -52.58 11.09
N LEU A 16 -50.85 -51.99 10.88
CA LEU A 16 -51.15 -50.56 10.80
C LEU A 16 -51.23 -49.88 12.18
N VAL A 17 -50.69 -48.67 12.27
CA VAL A 17 -51.06 -47.59 13.22
C VAL A 17 -50.91 -46.24 12.46
N PRO A 18 -51.83 -45.26 12.60
CA PRO A 18 -51.88 -44.08 11.73
C PRO A 18 -50.83 -43.05 12.17
N ALA A 19 -49.97 -42.59 11.26
CA ALA A 19 -49.00 -41.53 11.53
C ALA A 19 -49.39 -40.26 10.78
N ALA A 20 -49.61 -39.21 11.56
CA ALA A 20 -49.84 -37.85 11.10
C ALA A 20 -48.69 -37.36 10.21
N LEU A 21 -49.03 -36.52 9.23
CA LEU A 21 -48.08 -35.80 8.39
C LEU A 21 -47.16 -34.94 9.29
N VAL A 22 -45.89 -35.32 9.39
CA VAL A 22 -44.82 -34.43 9.84
C VAL A 22 -44.10 -33.95 8.58
N LEU A 23 -44.15 -32.65 8.32
CA LEU A 23 -43.26 -32.02 7.33
C LEU A 23 -41.82 -32.20 7.80
N THR A 24 -41.06 -33.05 7.12
CA THR A 24 -39.61 -33.10 7.26
C THR A 24 -39.00 -31.91 6.53
N THR A 25 -38.52 -30.93 7.29
CA THR A 25 -37.58 -29.92 6.77
C THR A 25 -36.27 -30.64 6.44
N ALA A 26 -35.91 -30.69 5.16
CA ALA A 26 -34.59 -31.14 4.73
C ALA A 26 -33.54 -30.22 5.35
N THR A 27 -32.67 -30.77 6.20
CA THR A 27 -31.49 -30.08 6.70
C THR A 27 -30.54 -29.81 5.53
N ALA A 28 -30.32 -28.53 5.21
CA ALA A 28 -29.22 -28.12 4.35
C ALA A 28 -27.90 -28.64 4.94
N PRO A 29 -26.95 -29.11 4.10
CA PRO A 29 -25.66 -29.54 4.62
C PRO A 29 -24.96 -28.37 5.31
N ALA A 30 -24.36 -28.66 6.46
CA ALA A 30 -23.56 -27.71 7.21
C ALA A 30 -22.49 -27.09 6.30
N ASP A 31 -22.51 -25.76 6.20
CA ASP A 31 -21.53 -24.98 5.46
C ASP A 31 -20.16 -25.28 6.09
N ALA A 32 -19.28 -25.92 5.32
CA ALA A 32 -17.95 -26.24 5.77
C ALA A 32 -17.23 -24.92 6.08
N ALA A 33 -16.81 -24.74 7.32
CA ALA A 33 -16.05 -23.58 7.76
C ALA A 33 -14.89 -23.33 6.78
N GLN A 34 -14.99 -22.23 6.04
CA GLN A 34 -13.93 -21.78 5.15
C GLN A 34 -12.71 -21.46 6.02
N GLU A 35 -11.59 -22.14 5.77
CA GLU A 35 -10.31 -21.81 6.41
C GLU A 35 -10.04 -20.30 6.30
N PRO A 36 -9.42 -19.68 7.32
CA PRO A 36 -9.10 -18.26 7.27
C PRO A 36 -8.29 -17.98 5.99
N ARG A 37 -8.86 -17.18 5.09
CA ARG A 37 -8.13 -16.74 3.90
C ARG A 37 -6.87 -16.04 4.39
N PRO A 38 -5.68 -16.40 3.87
CA PRO A 38 -4.47 -15.65 4.16
C PRO A 38 -4.76 -14.17 3.90
N SER A 39 -4.37 -13.28 4.83
CA SER A 39 -4.38 -11.84 4.58
C SER A 39 -3.73 -11.60 3.22
N ALA A 40 -4.48 -11.05 2.27
CA ALA A 40 -3.91 -10.76 0.96
C ALA A 40 -2.67 -9.88 1.18
N PRO A 41 -1.53 -10.16 0.52
CA PRO A 41 -0.36 -9.30 0.63
C PRO A 41 -0.77 -7.86 0.33
N GLN A 42 -0.27 -6.90 1.13
CA GLN A 42 -0.50 -5.49 0.88
C GLN A 42 -0.14 -5.15 -0.58
N ILE A 43 -1.12 -4.64 -1.34
CA ILE A 43 -0.91 -4.19 -2.72
C ILE A 43 0.13 -3.07 -2.70
N ALA A 44 1.07 -3.10 -3.65
CA ALA A 44 2.15 -2.12 -3.75
C ALA A 44 3.02 -2.01 -2.48
N ALA A 45 3.21 -3.10 -1.72
CA ALA A 45 4.17 -3.13 -0.61
C ALA A 45 5.61 -2.78 -1.02
N LYS A 46 5.93 -2.88 -2.32
CA LYS A 46 7.18 -2.48 -2.97
C LYS A 46 6.87 -1.72 -4.26
N PRO A 47 7.79 -0.88 -4.75
CA PRO A 47 7.63 -0.27 -6.07
C PRO A 47 7.50 -1.37 -7.13
N TYR A 48 6.54 -1.20 -8.04
CA TYR A 48 6.25 -2.22 -9.03
C TYR A 48 7.37 -2.29 -10.07
N MET A 49 7.55 -3.47 -10.66
CA MET A 49 8.54 -3.71 -11.71
C MET A 49 7.86 -4.31 -12.94
N GLY A 50 8.13 -3.81 -14.14
CA GLY A 50 7.41 -4.29 -15.33
C GLY A 50 7.81 -3.67 -16.65
N TRP A 51 6.83 -3.51 -17.52
CA TRP A 51 6.97 -2.90 -18.83
C TRP A 51 5.71 -2.12 -19.20
N SER A 52 5.85 -1.01 -19.93
CA SER A 52 4.73 -0.25 -20.50
C SER A 52 4.90 -0.07 -22.01
N SER A 53 3.79 -0.06 -22.74
CA SER A 53 3.83 0.10 -24.20
C SER A 53 4.03 1.53 -24.69
N TRP A 54 3.88 2.55 -23.85
CA TRP A 54 3.82 3.97 -24.28
C TRP A 54 5.04 4.41 -25.09
N SER A 55 6.24 4.07 -24.63
CA SER A 55 7.49 4.55 -25.23
C SER A 55 7.71 4.03 -26.65
N LEU A 56 7.24 2.82 -26.95
CA LEU A 56 7.19 2.29 -28.31
C LEU A 56 6.03 2.84 -29.14
N GLN A 57 4.97 3.35 -28.53
CA GLN A 57 3.87 4.01 -29.26
C GLN A 57 4.22 5.45 -29.65
N SER A 58 4.94 6.18 -28.79
CA SER A 58 5.19 7.61 -28.93
C SER A 58 6.43 7.95 -29.77
N THR A 59 7.37 7.01 -29.91
CA THR A 59 8.59 7.20 -30.71
C THR A 59 8.34 7.18 -32.23
N ASN A 60 9.09 8.01 -32.95
CA ASN A 60 9.19 7.98 -34.41
C ASN A 60 10.31 7.04 -34.92
N TYR A 61 10.92 6.24 -34.03
CA TYR A 61 12.00 5.33 -34.41
C TYR A 61 11.60 4.45 -35.61
N PRO A 62 12.41 4.39 -36.69
CA PRO A 62 12.05 3.72 -37.92
C PRO A 62 11.60 2.27 -37.72
N GLY A 63 10.40 1.95 -38.22
CA GLY A 63 9.83 0.60 -38.21
C GLY A 63 9.09 0.20 -36.94
N VAL A 64 9.07 1.04 -35.90
CA VAL A 64 8.26 0.76 -34.68
C VAL A 64 6.78 1.07 -34.93
N ASN A 65 6.50 2.20 -35.59
CA ASN A 65 5.16 2.68 -35.91
C ASN A 65 4.93 2.79 -37.44
N PRO A 66 4.90 1.67 -38.19
CA PRO A 66 4.86 1.69 -39.66
C PRO A 66 3.56 2.24 -40.27
N ASP A 67 2.45 2.22 -39.53
CA ASP A 67 1.15 2.71 -40.00
C ASP A 67 0.80 4.10 -39.42
N GLY A 68 1.80 4.83 -38.95
CA GLY A 68 1.67 6.15 -38.33
C GLY A 68 1.70 6.12 -36.79
N PRO A 69 1.68 7.29 -36.14
CA PRO A 69 1.85 7.41 -34.69
C PRO A 69 0.92 6.49 -33.88
N GLY A 70 1.50 5.81 -32.89
CA GLY A 70 0.77 4.86 -32.04
C GLY A 70 0.33 3.57 -32.74
N SER A 71 0.80 3.25 -33.95
CA SER A 71 0.44 1.98 -34.62
C SER A 71 1.09 0.74 -33.97
N PHE A 72 2.06 0.92 -33.06
CA PHE A 72 2.68 -0.17 -32.31
C PHE A 72 1.67 -0.96 -31.46
N ILE A 73 0.66 -0.29 -30.89
CA ILE A 73 -0.26 -0.92 -29.94
C ILE A 73 -1.15 -1.96 -30.62
N SER A 74 -0.92 -3.24 -30.30
CA SER A 74 -1.73 -4.37 -30.76
C SER A 74 -1.53 -5.56 -29.84
N GLU A 75 -2.53 -6.45 -29.78
CA GLU A 75 -2.48 -7.70 -29.02
C GLU A 75 -1.22 -8.51 -29.32
N LYS A 76 -0.85 -8.63 -30.60
CA LYS A 76 0.36 -9.35 -31.03
C LYS A 76 1.64 -8.72 -30.46
N ASN A 77 1.78 -7.40 -30.54
CA ASN A 77 2.97 -6.72 -30.08
C ASN A 77 3.07 -6.77 -28.54
N ILE A 78 1.96 -6.58 -27.82
CA ILE A 78 1.92 -6.72 -26.36
C ILE A 78 2.36 -8.13 -25.93
N LEU A 79 1.80 -9.18 -26.54
CA LEU A 79 2.19 -10.56 -26.20
C LEU A 79 3.65 -10.88 -26.54
N THR A 80 4.18 -10.26 -27.60
CA THR A 80 5.61 -10.38 -27.95
C THR A 80 6.49 -9.79 -26.85
N GLN A 81 6.15 -8.60 -26.34
CA GLN A 81 6.88 -7.96 -25.24
C GLN A 81 6.68 -8.71 -23.92
N ALA A 82 5.47 -9.19 -23.62
CA ALA A 82 5.19 -10.01 -22.45
C ALA A 82 6.02 -11.31 -22.44
N GLN A 83 6.17 -12.00 -23.58
CA GLN A 83 7.03 -13.17 -23.70
C GLN A 83 8.51 -12.84 -23.45
N ALA A 84 8.98 -11.70 -23.95
CA ALA A 84 10.34 -11.23 -23.69
C ALA A 84 10.54 -10.86 -22.21
N LEU A 85 9.56 -10.20 -21.57
CA LEU A 85 9.58 -9.89 -20.14
C LEU A 85 9.66 -11.17 -19.30
N ALA A 86 8.78 -12.14 -19.57
CA ALA A 86 8.70 -13.41 -18.87
C ALA A 86 10.00 -14.21 -18.94
N THR A 87 10.72 -14.13 -20.06
CA THR A 87 11.95 -14.89 -20.28
C THR A 87 13.20 -14.17 -19.77
N LYS A 88 13.28 -12.85 -19.95
CA LYS A 88 14.51 -12.08 -19.69
C LYS A 88 14.53 -11.40 -18.32
N LEU A 89 13.40 -10.82 -17.88
CA LEU A 89 13.37 -9.91 -16.73
C LEU A 89 12.56 -10.44 -15.53
N LYS A 90 11.56 -11.29 -15.75
CA LYS A 90 10.79 -11.93 -14.68
C LYS A 90 11.65 -12.63 -13.61
N PRO A 91 12.76 -13.33 -13.93
CA PRO A 91 13.65 -13.90 -12.90
C PRO A 91 14.31 -12.89 -11.94
N TYR A 92 14.14 -11.60 -12.22
CA TYR A 92 14.66 -10.47 -11.44
C TYR A 92 13.56 -9.64 -10.78
N GLY A 93 12.28 -10.00 -10.94
CA GLY A 93 11.15 -9.38 -10.25
C GLY A 93 10.18 -8.60 -11.15
N TYR A 94 10.50 -8.40 -12.43
CA TYR A 94 9.62 -7.69 -13.35
C TYR A 94 8.40 -8.54 -13.71
N GLU A 95 7.20 -8.06 -13.37
CA GLU A 95 5.98 -8.86 -13.50
C GLU A 95 4.81 -8.13 -14.18
N TYR A 96 4.78 -6.80 -14.21
CA TYR A 96 3.65 -6.06 -14.81
C TYR A 96 3.84 -5.82 -16.32
N VAL A 97 2.78 -6.03 -17.10
CA VAL A 97 2.69 -5.68 -18.53
C VAL A 97 1.57 -4.67 -18.70
N ASN A 98 1.91 -3.41 -18.86
CA ASN A 98 0.95 -2.31 -18.92
C ASN A 98 0.62 -1.98 -20.39
N VAL A 99 -0.64 -2.18 -20.76
CA VAL A 99 -1.21 -1.73 -22.03
C VAL A 99 -1.58 -0.26 -21.86
N ASP A 100 -0.72 0.62 -22.36
CA ASP A 100 -0.90 2.07 -22.30
C ASP A 100 -1.95 2.57 -23.33
N ALA A 101 -2.06 3.88 -23.55
CA ALA A 101 -3.11 4.51 -24.35
C ALA A 101 -3.35 3.89 -25.76
N GLY A 102 -4.53 4.19 -26.33
CA GLY A 102 -4.86 3.82 -27.72
C GLY A 102 -5.40 2.39 -27.92
N TRP A 103 -5.74 1.67 -26.85
CA TRP A 103 -6.41 0.36 -26.93
C TRP A 103 -7.94 0.42 -27.08
N GLN A 104 -8.55 1.56 -26.71
CA GLN A 104 -10.00 1.76 -26.69
C GLN A 104 -10.56 2.17 -28.06
N ASP A 105 -11.82 1.84 -28.31
CA ASP A 105 -12.63 2.25 -29.47
C ASP A 105 -14.03 2.67 -28.98
N GLY A 106 -14.05 3.79 -28.25
CA GLY A 106 -15.23 4.33 -27.57
C GLY A 106 -15.74 3.43 -26.45
N GLY A 107 -17.06 3.42 -26.26
CA GLY A 107 -17.71 2.63 -25.20
C GLY A 107 -18.92 1.82 -25.64
N ASP A 108 -19.26 0.82 -24.82
CA ASP A 108 -20.39 -0.08 -25.02
C ASP A 108 -21.74 0.65 -24.86
N GLU A 109 -22.84 -0.08 -24.87
CA GLU A 109 -24.19 0.47 -24.67
C GLU A 109 -24.38 1.13 -23.30
N TYR A 110 -23.47 0.91 -22.34
CA TYR A 110 -23.44 1.51 -21.00
C TYR A 110 -22.35 2.56 -20.81
N GLY A 111 -21.62 2.90 -21.88
CA GLY A 111 -20.52 3.87 -21.84
C GLY A 111 -19.26 3.38 -21.15
N ARG A 112 -19.09 2.06 -20.98
CA ARG A 112 -17.84 1.44 -20.49
C ARG A 112 -16.89 1.20 -21.66
N PRO A 113 -15.56 1.28 -21.47
CA PRO A 113 -14.61 1.24 -22.58
C PRO A 113 -14.62 -0.10 -23.33
N VAL A 114 -14.53 -0.04 -24.65
CA VAL A 114 -14.46 -1.21 -25.55
C VAL A 114 -13.10 -1.26 -26.21
N ALA A 115 -12.51 -2.44 -26.33
CA ALA A 115 -11.24 -2.60 -27.03
C ALA A 115 -11.39 -2.51 -28.55
N MET A 116 -10.43 -1.87 -29.21
CA MET A 116 -10.39 -1.75 -30.66
C MET A 116 -10.20 -3.12 -31.31
N ALA A 117 -11.26 -3.67 -31.90
CA ALA A 117 -11.28 -5.03 -32.45
C ALA A 117 -10.19 -5.29 -33.51
N LYS A 118 -9.78 -4.27 -34.27
CA LYS A 118 -8.69 -4.38 -35.24
C LYS A 118 -7.32 -4.63 -34.57
N ARG A 119 -7.08 -4.05 -33.40
CA ARG A 119 -5.82 -4.15 -32.64
C ARG A 119 -5.85 -5.30 -31.63
N PHE A 120 -7.02 -5.59 -31.07
CA PHE A 120 -7.27 -6.60 -30.05
C PHE A 120 -8.42 -7.53 -30.45
N PRO A 121 -8.26 -8.35 -31.50
CA PRO A 121 -9.35 -9.16 -32.06
C PRO A 121 -9.95 -10.17 -31.09
N ARG A 122 -9.23 -10.59 -30.06
CA ARG A 122 -9.75 -11.48 -29.01
C ARG A 122 -10.23 -10.75 -27.75
N GLY A 123 -10.12 -9.42 -27.71
CA GLY A 123 -10.48 -8.58 -26.57
C GLY A 123 -9.49 -8.64 -25.40
N MET A 124 -9.68 -7.74 -24.43
CA MET A 124 -8.73 -7.55 -23.32
C MET A 124 -8.69 -8.72 -22.35
N LYS A 125 -9.82 -9.43 -22.15
CA LYS A 125 -9.83 -10.62 -21.30
C LYS A 125 -8.89 -11.71 -21.84
N ALA A 126 -8.93 -12.00 -23.14
CA ALA A 126 -8.07 -13.02 -23.73
C ALA A 126 -6.59 -12.63 -23.64
N LEU A 127 -6.29 -11.33 -23.82
CA LEU A 127 -4.95 -10.80 -23.62
C LEU A 127 -4.47 -10.96 -22.16
N GLY A 128 -5.31 -10.58 -21.19
CA GLY A 128 -5.04 -10.76 -19.76
C GLY A 128 -4.79 -12.22 -19.39
N ASP A 129 -5.68 -13.13 -19.84
CA ASP A 129 -5.53 -14.58 -19.63
C ASP A 129 -4.19 -15.11 -20.18
N ASP A 130 -3.73 -14.61 -21.33
CA ASP A 130 -2.45 -15.02 -21.93
C ASP A 130 -1.23 -14.44 -21.20
N ILE A 131 -1.30 -13.19 -20.74
CA ILE A 131 -0.27 -12.58 -19.87
C ILE A 131 -0.16 -13.36 -18.55
N HIS A 132 -1.29 -13.73 -17.95
CA HIS A 132 -1.32 -14.55 -16.73
C HIS A 132 -0.76 -15.96 -16.93
N LYS A 133 -0.94 -16.59 -18.10
CA LYS A 133 -0.31 -17.88 -18.43
C LYS A 133 1.22 -17.81 -18.46
N LEU A 134 1.79 -16.64 -18.75
CA LEU A 134 3.23 -16.38 -18.61
C LEU A 134 3.65 -16.15 -17.14
N GLY A 135 2.68 -16.14 -16.22
CA GLY A 135 2.82 -15.79 -14.81
C GLY A 135 3.26 -14.34 -14.60
N LEU A 136 2.80 -13.45 -15.49
CA LEU A 136 2.92 -12.00 -15.39
C LEU A 136 1.57 -11.41 -14.95
N LYS A 137 1.54 -10.10 -14.70
CA LYS A 137 0.39 -9.31 -14.30
C LYS A 137 -0.03 -8.37 -15.41
N PHE A 138 -1.33 -8.20 -15.60
CA PHE A 138 -1.91 -7.42 -16.69
C PHE A 138 -2.31 -6.02 -16.23
N GLY A 139 -1.73 -4.99 -16.84
CA GLY A 139 -2.07 -3.59 -16.58
C GLY A 139 -2.81 -2.92 -17.72
N ILE A 140 -3.67 -1.95 -17.39
CA ILE A 140 -4.50 -1.22 -18.34
C ILE A 140 -4.50 0.29 -18.07
N TYR A 141 -4.56 1.07 -19.15
CA TYR A 141 -4.67 2.51 -19.13
C TYR A 141 -6.12 3.01 -19.26
N THR A 142 -6.47 4.08 -18.56
CA THR A 142 -7.72 4.82 -18.75
C THR A 142 -7.51 6.31 -18.45
N THR A 143 -8.47 7.15 -18.86
CA THR A 143 -8.45 8.60 -18.61
C THR A 143 -9.54 9.02 -17.63
N VAL A 144 -9.33 10.16 -16.98
CA VAL A 144 -10.29 10.71 -16.02
C VAL A 144 -11.44 11.46 -16.70
N GLY A 145 -12.63 11.38 -16.09
CA GLY A 145 -13.87 11.99 -16.58
C GLY A 145 -14.72 11.05 -17.45
N LEU A 146 -15.83 11.58 -17.98
CA LEU A 146 -16.71 10.87 -18.90
C LEU A 146 -16.31 11.16 -20.36
N GLY A 147 -16.01 10.12 -21.14
CA GLY A 147 -15.73 10.25 -22.57
C GLY A 147 -16.85 11.00 -23.30
N THR A 148 -16.50 11.95 -24.16
CA THR A 148 -17.50 12.77 -24.86
C THR A 148 -18.32 11.97 -25.87
N ASP A 149 -17.74 10.91 -26.42
CA ASP A 149 -18.33 9.95 -27.34
C ASP A 149 -19.37 9.03 -26.66
N VAL A 150 -19.20 8.73 -25.37
CA VAL A 150 -20.17 7.92 -24.61
C VAL A 150 -21.30 8.74 -23.99
N TYR A 151 -21.25 10.08 -24.05
CA TYR A 151 -22.32 10.93 -23.50
C TYR A 151 -23.66 10.72 -24.22
N ARG A 152 -23.68 10.67 -25.56
CA ARG A 152 -24.84 10.37 -26.43
C ARG A 152 -26.13 11.14 -26.02
N ASP A 153 -26.03 12.47 -26.02
CA ASP A 153 -27.11 13.38 -25.57
C ASP A 153 -27.64 13.09 -24.16
N GLY A 154 -26.81 12.46 -23.32
CA GLY A 154 -27.18 12.08 -21.97
C GLY A 154 -28.05 10.84 -21.86
N ASN A 155 -28.17 10.04 -22.93
CA ASN A 155 -29.09 8.89 -23.00
C ASN A 155 -28.41 7.53 -22.80
N THR A 156 -27.09 7.50 -22.63
CA THR A 156 -26.38 6.26 -22.32
C THR A 156 -26.72 5.82 -20.89
N PRO A 157 -27.33 4.63 -20.68
CA PRO A 157 -27.62 4.11 -19.35
C PRO A 157 -26.32 3.73 -18.61
N ILE A 158 -26.33 3.75 -17.28
CA ILE A 158 -25.23 3.24 -16.46
C ILE A 158 -25.47 1.77 -16.13
N TYR A 159 -24.47 0.91 -16.34
CA TYR A 159 -24.58 -0.53 -16.12
C TYR A 159 -24.96 -0.84 -14.66
N ASP A 160 -25.89 -1.78 -14.48
CA ASP A 160 -26.42 -2.20 -13.17
C ASP A 160 -26.92 -1.05 -12.27
N ALA A 161 -27.38 0.05 -12.89
CA ALA A 161 -27.95 1.21 -12.20
C ALA A 161 -29.24 1.68 -12.90
N PRO A 162 -30.37 0.98 -12.69
CA PRO A 162 -31.64 1.33 -13.33
C PRO A 162 -32.06 2.78 -13.05
N GLY A 163 -32.37 3.53 -14.11
CA GLY A 163 -32.76 4.93 -14.01
C GLY A 163 -31.60 5.94 -14.01
N CYS A 164 -30.35 5.48 -13.96
CA CYS A 164 -29.17 6.32 -14.10
C CYS A 164 -28.70 6.40 -15.56
N PHE A 165 -28.42 7.61 -16.02
CA PHE A 165 -27.89 7.89 -17.35
C PHE A 165 -26.71 8.86 -17.29
N THR A 166 -25.97 9.00 -18.39
CA THR A 166 -24.82 9.90 -18.48
C THR A 166 -25.15 11.38 -18.18
N ARG A 167 -26.36 11.86 -18.50
CA ARG A 167 -26.81 13.22 -18.08
C ARG A 167 -26.91 13.41 -16.57
N ASP A 168 -27.14 12.34 -15.83
CA ASP A 168 -27.37 12.39 -14.38
C ASP A 168 -26.05 12.44 -13.61
N ILE A 169 -24.92 12.20 -14.29
CA ILE A 169 -23.58 12.14 -13.68
C ILE A 169 -22.64 13.25 -14.15
N VAL A 170 -23.03 14.09 -15.11
CA VAL A 170 -22.22 15.24 -15.55
C VAL A 170 -22.85 16.55 -15.11
N TYR A 171 -22.08 17.63 -15.13
CA TYR A 171 -22.63 18.96 -14.90
C TYR A 171 -23.52 19.40 -16.09
N PRO A 172 -24.64 20.12 -15.85
CA PRO A 172 -25.56 20.53 -16.92
C PRO A 172 -24.94 21.41 -18.02
N ASP A 173 -23.84 22.12 -17.71
CA ASP A 173 -23.10 22.95 -18.65
C ASP A 173 -22.07 22.17 -19.48
N LEU A 174 -21.96 20.84 -19.27
CA LEU A 174 -21.04 19.95 -19.97
C LEU A 174 -19.59 20.47 -19.94
N ARG A 175 -19.19 21.06 -18.81
CA ARG A 175 -17.83 21.54 -18.59
C ARG A 175 -16.81 20.42 -18.83
N LYS A 176 -15.71 20.78 -19.49
CA LYS A 176 -14.60 19.88 -19.80
C LYS A 176 -13.74 19.64 -18.58
N THR A 177 -12.98 18.55 -18.60
CA THR A 177 -12.04 18.16 -17.56
C THR A 177 -10.84 17.45 -18.17
N ASN A 178 -9.92 17.00 -17.31
CA ASN A 178 -8.65 16.33 -17.61
C ASN A 178 -7.62 17.18 -18.36
N GLY A 179 -6.37 16.70 -18.42
CA GLY A 179 -5.25 17.43 -19.03
C GLY A 179 -5.46 17.91 -20.47
N TRP A 180 -6.42 17.35 -21.21
CA TRP A 180 -6.66 17.62 -22.63
C TRP A 180 -8.05 18.17 -22.97
N ASP A 181 -8.87 18.51 -21.98
CA ASP A 181 -10.27 18.92 -22.20
C ASP A 181 -11.11 17.88 -22.99
N ALA A 182 -10.71 16.62 -22.96
CA ALA A 182 -11.23 15.55 -23.82
C ALA A 182 -12.42 14.79 -23.21
N ALA A 183 -12.75 15.06 -21.95
CA ALA A 183 -13.84 14.42 -21.20
C ALA A 183 -14.75 15.46 -20.56
N TYR A 184 -15.99 15.07 -20.26
CA TYR A 184 -16.89 15.85 -19.41
C TYR A 184 -16.60 15.58 -17.94
N LYS A 185 -16.70 16.64 -17.12
CA LYS A 185 -16.54 16.52 -15.68
C LYS A 185 -17.70 15.73 -15.06
N ILE A 186 -17.36 14.68 -14.32
CA ILE A 186 -18.33 13.91 -13.55
C ILE A 186 -18.65 14.65 -12.24
N ASN A 187 -19.94 14.72 -11.90
CA ASN A 187 -20.49 15.26 -10.67
C ASN A 187 -20.79 14.12 -9.67
N TYR A 188 -19.84 13.86 -8.78
CA TYR A 188 -19.98 12.81 -7.75
C TYR A 188 -20.95 13.15 -6.61
N ALA A 189 -21.62 14.30 -6.63
CA ALA A 189 -22.79 14.53 -5.77
C ALA A 189 -24.00 13.68 -6.23
N SER A 190 -24.01 13.21 -7.48
CA SER A 190 -25.03 12.29 -7.98
C SER A 190 -24.76 10.86 -7.48
N PRO A 191 -25.75 10.16 -6.89
CA PRO A 191 -25.57 8.77 -6.48
C PRO A 191 -25.31 7.82 -7.66
N CYS A 192 -25.67 8.23 -8.89
CA CYS A 192 -25.40 7.49 -10.11
C CYS A 192 -23.91 7.52 -10.52
N ALA A 193 -23.14 8.53 -10.09
CA ALA A 193 -21.77 8.72 -10.54
C ALA A 193 -20.81 7.64 -10.04
N GLN A 194 -20.95 7.22 -8.78
CA GLN A 194 -20.14 6.12 -8.23
C GLN A 194 -20.39 4.81 -9.00
N LYS A 195 -21.65 4.54 -9.39
CA LYS A 195 -22.00 3.35 -10.17
C LYS A 195 -21.33 3.28 -11.53
N TYR A 196 -21.04 4.43 -12.15
CA TYR A 196 -20.28 4.46 -13.39
C TYR A 196 -18.84 3.97 -13.19
N ALA A 197 -18.14 4.50 -12.17
CA ALA A 197 -16.79 4.05 -11.82
C ALA A 197 -16.77 2.56 -11.43
N ASP A 198 -17.69 2.14 -10.55
CA ASP A 198 -17.84 0.73 -10.15
C ASP A 198 -17.96 -0.17 -11.38
N SER A 199 -18.83 0.18 -12.33
CA SER A 199 -19.09 -0.63 -13.51
C SER A 199 -17.89 -0.82 -14.45
N ILE A 200 -16.99 0.17 -14.55
CA ILE A 200 -15.79 0.08 -15.37
C ILE A 200 -14.72 -0.74 -14.65
N VAL A 201 -14.56 -0.54 -13.35
CA VAL A 201 -13.58 -1.31 -12.57
C VAL A 201 -14.00 -2.78 -12.48
N ASP A 202 -15.29 -3.08 -12.32
CA ASP A 202 -15.81 -4.45 -12.38
C ASP A 202 -15.57 -5.10 -13.74
N LEU A 203 -15.69 -4.32 -14.83
CA LEU A 203 -15.34 -4.77 -16.17
C LEU A 203 -13.84 -5.10 -16.26
N PHE A 204 -12.96 -4.24 -15.75
CA PHE A 204 -11.52 -4.49 -15.70
C PHE A 204 -11.17 -5.72 -14.85
N ALA A 205 -11.83 -5.89 -13.69
CA ALA A 205 -11.67 -7.07 -12.86
C ALA A 205 -12.10 -8.35 -13.59
N SER A 206 -13.19 -8.29 -14.37
CA SER A 206 -13.68 -9.40 -15.20
C SER A 206 -12.71 -9.80 -16.32
N TRP A 207 -11.87 -8.87 -16.76
CA TRP A 207 -10.79 -9.12 -17.74
C TRP A 207 -9.50 -9.62 -17.09
N GLY A 208 -9.43 -9.66 -15.75
CA GLY A 208 -8.24 -10.08 -15.02
C GLY A 208 -7.19 -8.96 -14.89
N VAL A 209 -7.57 -7.69 -14.96
CA VAL A 209 -6.63 -6.58 -14.73
C VAL A 209 -6.04 -6.66 -13.31
N ASP A 210 -4.74 -6.38 -13.18
CA ASP A 210 -3.98 -6.34 -11.91
C ASP A 210 -3.43 -4.93 -11.62
N PHE A 211 -3.46 -4.03 -12.61
CA PHE A 211 -2.89 -2.69 -12.53
C PHE A 211 -3.69 -1.72 -13.40
N ILE A 212 -4.01 -0.54 -12.87
CA ILE A 212 -4.73 0.53 -13.57
C ILE A 212 -3.86 1.80 -13.52
N LYS A 213 -3.59 2.39 -14.68
CA LYS A 213 -3.06 3.76 -14.82
C LYS A 213 -4.21 4.69 -15.21
N MET A 214 -4.53 5.65 -14.33
CA MET A 214 -5.48 6.74 -14.59
C MET A 214 -4.72 7.97 -15.04
N ASP A 215 -5.04 8.50 -16.22
CA ASP A 215 -4.28 9.56 -16.84
C ASP A 215 -5.06 10.87 -17.05
N GLY A 216 -4.31 11.96 -17.23
CA GLY A 216 -4.83 13.32 -17.34
C GLY A 216 -5.42 13.87 -16.04
N VAL A 217 -5.00 13.37 -14.88
CA VAL A 217 -5.50 13.75 -13.56
C VAL A 217 -5.01 15.14 -13.17
N GLY A 218 -5.94 16.08 -12.97
CA GLY A 218 -5.66 17.35 -12.28
C GLY A 218 -6.14 17.32 -10.82
N PRO A 219 -5.72 18.26 -9.94
CA PRO A 219 -4.72 19.31 -10.11
C PRO A 219 -3.33 18.82 -10.53
N GLY A 220 -2.79 19.36 -11.62
CA GLY A 220 -1.67 18.77 -12.36
C GLY A 220 -1.99 18.61 -13.85
N SER A 221 -1.16 17.89 -14.60
CA SER A 221 -1.31 17.71 -16.05
C SER A 221 -1.48 19.06 -16.79
N TRP A 222 -0.76 20.09 -16.31
CA TRP A 222 -0.85 21.49 -16.77
C TRP A 222 -2.24 22.15 -16.63
N LYS A 223 -3.11 21.57 -15.82
CA LYS A 223 -4.48 22.03 -15.53
C LYS A 223 -4.77 21.99 -14.04
N GLY A 224 -5.95 22.47 -13.63
CA GLY A 224 -6.42 22.27 -12.26
C GLY A 224 -5.66 23.07 -11.23
N ALA A 225 -5.37 24.34 -11.49
CA ALA A 225 -4.98 25.26 -10.43
C ALA A 225 -6.00 25.20 -9.26
N PRO A 226 -5.65 25.58 -8.02
CA PRO A 226 -6.54 25.43 -6.87
C PRO A 226 -7.95 26.03 -7.02
N ASP A 227 -8.10 26.99 -7.93
CA ASP A 227 -9.33 27.70 -8.28
C ASP A 227 -10.00 27.22 -9.59
N ASP A 228 -9.51 26.13 -10.20
CA ASP A 228 -10.10 25.51 -11.38
C ASP A 228 -10.92 24.25 -10.99
N PRO A 229 -12.22 24.41 -10.68
CA PRO A 229 -13.07 23.28 -10.28
C PRO A 229 -13.34 22.30 -11.42
N ASN A 230 -13.08 22.68 -12.68
CA ASN A 230 -13.35 21.84 -13.83
C ASN A 230 -12.28 20.76 -13.98
N HIS A 231 -11.03 21.08 -13.65
CA HIS A 231 -9.88 20.19 -13.74
C HIS A 231 -9.39 19.67 -12.38
N ASN A 232 -10.09 19.98 -11.29
CA ASN A 232 -9.86 19.32 -10.01
C ASN A 232 -10.51 17.92 -10.03
N ASN A 233 -9.73 16.86 -10.20
CA ASN A 233 -10.18 15.47 -10.32
C ASN A 233 -10.05 14.64 -9.04
N THR A 234 -9.88 15.27 -7.87
CA THR A 234 -9.80 14.56 -6.58
C THR A 234 -11.01 13.64 -6.33
N ALA A 235 -12.23 14.10 -6.60
CA ALA A 235 -13.43 13.28 -6.47
C ALA A 235 -13.50 12.09 -7.45
N ASP A 236 -12.92 12.23 -8.65
CA ASP A 236 -12.80 11.11 -9.59
C ASP A 236 -11.85 10.05 -9.02
N VAL A 237 -10.69 10.48 -8.54
CA VAL A 237 -9.67 9.61 -7.95
C VAL A 237 -10.21 8.85 -6.73
N GLU A 238 -10.92 9.53 -5.82
CA GLU A 238 -11.58 8.90 -4.68
C GLU A 238 -12.63 7.86 -5.09
N ALA A 239 -13.46 8.18 -6.09
CA ALA A 239 -14.50 7.26 -6.56
C ALA A 239 -13.93 6.02 -7.23
N TRP A 240 -12.89 6.18 -8.06
CA TRP A 240 -12.17 5.08 -8.68
C TRP A 240 -11.41 4.24 -7.65
N TRP A 241 -10.81 4.87 -6.63
CA TRP A 241 -10.18 4.14 -5.53
C TRP A 241 -11.17 3.25 -4.80
N ARG A 242 -12.35 3.77 -4.42
CA ARG A 242 -13.44 2.98 -3.83
C ARG A 242 -13.85 1.82 -4.73
N ALA A 243 -14.02 2.06 -6.03
CA ALA A 243 -14.37 1.03 -7.00
C ALA A 243 -13.29 -0.07 -7.07
N VAL A 244 -12.00 0.31 -7.09
CA VAL A 244 -10.86 -0.62 -7.09
C VAL A 244 -10.83 -1.48 -5.82
N GLN A 245 -11.06 -0.90 -4.65
CA GLN A 245 -11.10 -1.66 -3.39
C GLN A 245 -12.29 -2.64 -3.35
N ASN A 246 -13.42 -2.27 -3.96
CA ASN A 246 -14.67 -3.05 -3.90
C ASN A 246 -14.80 -4.13 -4.98
N ALA A 247 -13.97 -4.09 -6.04
CA ALA A 247 -14.07 -4.98 -7.19
C ALA A 247 -13.75 -6.47 -6.90
N GLY A 248 -13.38 -6.82 -5.66
CA GLY A 248 -13.09 -8.19 -5.25
C GLY A 248 -11.83 -8.80 -5.87
N ARG A 249 -11.06 -8.01 -6.63
CA ARG A 249 -9.77 -8.38 -7.23
C ARG A 249 -8.69 -7.37 -6.83
N PRO A 250 -7.56 -7.81 -6.25
CA PRO A 250 -6.44 -6.92 -5.97
C PRO A 250 -5.91 -6.27 -7.26
N MET A 251 -6.03 -4.94 -7.36
CA MET A 251 -5.50 -4.15 -8.46
C MET A 251 -4.69 -2.98 -7.91
N GLN A 252 -3.50 -2.76 -8.46
CA GLN A 252 -2.74 -1.55 -8.18
C GLN A 252 -3.32 -0.38 -8.97
N TYR A 253 -3.57 0.77 -8.32
CA TYR A 253 -4.14 1.95 -8.98
C TYR A 253 -3.15 3.10 -8.94
N THR A 254 -2.75 3.65 -10.08
CA THR A 254 -1.77 4.74 -10.17
C THR A 254 -2.28 5.92 -10.98
N LEU A 255 -1.79 7.11 -10.65
CA LEU A 255 -2.26 8.38 -11.22
C LEU A 255 -1.20 9.02 -12.12
N SER A 256 -1.65 9.69 -13.17
CA SER A 256 -0.82 10.25 -14.25
C SER A 256 -1.54 11.46 -14.88
N TRP A 257 -0.89 12.45 -15.49
CA TRP A 257 0.54 12.68 -15.64
C TRP A 257 0.91 14.09 -15.11
N SER A 258 2.09 14.28 -14.48
CA SER A 258 2.52 15.54 -13.84
C SER A 258 1.57 16.11 -12.76
N LEU A 259 1.43 15.41 -11.63
CA LEU A 259 0.49 15.77 -10.58
C LEU A 259 0.99 16.92 -9.70
N SER A 260 0.08 17.72 -9.16
CA SER A 260 0.45 18.80 -8.23
C SER A 260 0.79 18.25 -6.84
N HIS A 261 1.99 18.58 -6.34
CA HIS A 261 2.42 18.23 -4.97
C HIS A 261 1.51 18.80 -3.87
N ARG A 262 0.81 19.91 -4.14
CA ARG A 262 -0.15 20.51 -3.19
C ARG A 262 -1.27 19.57 -2.75
N TYR A 263 -1.50 18.49 -3.50
CA TYR A 263 -2.53 17.49 -3.26
C TYR A 263 -1.93 16.10 -2.93
N ALA A 264 -0.66 16.04 -2.53
CA ALA A 264 0.04 14.79 -2.22
C ALA A 264 -0.72 13.90 -1.22
N ASP A 265 -1.30 14.48 -0.15
CA ASP A 265 -2.11 13.74 0.82
C ASP A 265 -3.33 13.05 0.19
N VAL A 266 -3.99 13.72 -0.77
CA VAL A 266 -5.14 13.15 -1.49
C VAL A 266 -4.70 12.02 -2.41
N TRP A 267 -3.60 12.20 -3.14
CA TRP A 267 -3.04 11.15 -4.00
C TRP A 267 -2.62 9.93 -3.20
N LYS A 268 -1.99 10.15 -2.04
CA LYS A 268 -1.54 9.12 -1.11
C LYS A 268 -2.67 8.33 -0.47
N GLN A 269 -3.76 9.01 -0.10
CA GLN A 269 -4.93 8.35 0.47
C GLN A 269 -5.70 7.50 -0.55
N ASN A 270 -5.65 7.86 -1.84
CA ASN A 270 -6.56 7.33 -2.86
C ASN A 270 -5.86 6.67 -4.06
N SER A 271 -4.59 6.28 -3.93
CA SER A 271 -3.87 5.56 -4.97
C SER A 271 -2.65 4.81 -4.43
N ASN A 272 -2.07 3.96 -5.25
CA ASN A 272 -0.81 3.28 -5.01
C ASN A 272 0.41 3.98 -5.62
N GLY A 273 0.24 5.18 -6.17
CA GLY A 273 1.34 5.96 -6.71
C GLY A 273 0.87 7.02 -7.71
N TRP A 274 1.75 8.00 -7.95
CA TRP A 274 1.47 9.19 -8.75
C TRP A 274 2.68 9.57 -9.59
N ARG A 275 2.43 10.01 -10.83
CA ARG A 275 3.47 10.56 -11.70
C ARG A 275 3.83 11.97 -11.26
N ILE A 276 5.10 12.18 -10.90
CA ILE A 276 5.55 13.45 -10.31
C ILE A 276 5.83 14.56 -11.33
N ASP A 277 5.94 14.22 -12.62
CA ASP A 277 6.11 15.19 -13.71
C ASP A 277 5.61 14.62 -15.05
N THR A 278 5.94 15.29 -16.15
CA THR A 278 5.58 14.98 -17.53
C THR A 278 6.16 13.66 -18.01
N ASP A 279 5.83 13.25 -19.23
CA ASP A 279 6.40 12.06 -19.86
C ASP A 279 7.93 12.18 -20.02
N VAL A 280 8.64 11.06 -19.95
CA VAL A 280 10.09 11.00 -20.22
C VAL A 280 10.41 10.95 -21.71
N GLU A 281 9.45 10.52 -22.52
CA GLU A 281 9.63 10.38 -23.95
C GLU A 281 9.81 11.73 -24.65
N CYS A 282 10.73 11.77 -25.63
CA CYS A 282 11.02 12.98 -26.39
C CYS A 282 10.05 13.25 -27.54
N TYR A 283 9.17 12.29 -27.87
CA TYR A 283 8.30 12.32 -29.05
C TYR A 283 9.09 12.56 -30.34
N CYS A 284 10.22 11.85 -30.48
CA CYS A 284 11.21 12.07 -31.53
C CYS A 284 11.70 10.75 -32.14
N ASP A 285 12.75 10.78 -32.96
CA ASP A 285 13.30 9.59 -33.66
C ASP A 285 14.07 8.63 -32.73
N THR A 286 14.12 8.93 -31.43
CA THR A 286 14.57 8.05 -30.33
C THR A 286 13.45 7.91 -29.31
N ILE A 287 13.66 7.17 -28.22
CA ILE A 287 12.66 7.03 -27.15
C ILE A 287 12.69 8.26 -26.23
N VAL A 288 13.87 8.55 -25.67
CA VAL A 288 14.10 9.63 -24.70
C VAL A 288 15.25 10.54 -25.14
N LYS A 289 15.42 11.65 -24.41
CA LYS A 289 16.62 12.49 -24.44
C LYS A 289 16.97 12.91 -23.02
N TRP A 290 18.27 12.99 -22.74
CA TRP A 290 18.78 13.35 -21.42
C TRP A 290 18.23 14.69 -20.90
N ASP A 291 18.45 15.78 -21.63
CA ASP A 291 18.03 17.13 -21.21
C ASP A 291 16.55 17.46 -21.47
N SER A 292 15.76 16.55 -22.07
CA SER A 292 14.35 16.84 -22.40
C SER A 292 13.38 16.47 -21.28
N SER A 293 13.74 15.52 -20.39
CA SER A 293 12.87 15.09 -19.28
C SER A 293 13.62 14.22 -18.25
N VAL A 294 14.50 13.31 -18.69
CA VAL A 294 15.18 12.35 -17.81
C VAL A 294 16.00 13.06 -16.71
N LYS A 295 16.84 14.03 -17.10
CA LYS A 295 17.70 14.78 -16.17
C LYS A 295 16.91 15.64 -15.19
N GLN A 296 15.72 16.13 -15.58
CA GLN A 296 14.90 17.02 -14.78
C GLN A 296 14.44 16.36 -13.46
N ARG A 297 14.26 15.03 -13.46
CA ARG A 297 13.86 14.23 -12.29
C ARG A 297 14.75 14.39 -11.07
N TRP A 298 16.02 14.77 -11.25
CA TRP A 298 16.92 15.05 -10.14
C TRP A 298 16.43 16.21 -9.28
N TRP A 299 15.72 17.19 -9.84
CA TRP A 299 15.17 18.30 -9.07
C TRP A 299 13.74 18.03 -8.61
N ASP A 300 12.92 17.38 -9.43
CA ASP A 300 11.49 17.28 -9.16
C ASP A 300 11.17 16.34 -8.00
N VAL A 301 11.89 15.23 -7.85
CA VAL A 301 11.57 14.19 -6.85
C VAL A 301 11.76 14.66 -5.41
N ALA A 302 12.64 15.65 -5.17
CA ALA A 302 13.03 16.04 -3.82
C ALA A 302 11.85 16.47 -2.94
N GLN A 303 10.85 17.15 -3.52
CA GLN A 303 9.64 17.55 -2.79
C GLN A 303 8.72 16.37 -2.43
N TRP A 304 8.82 15.25 -3.17
CA TRP A 304 7.93 14.09 -3.05
C TRP A 304 8.49 12.96 -2.17
N ILE A 305 9.75 13.04 -1.73
CA ILE A 305 10.46 11.94 -1.05
C ILE A 305 9.68 11.41 0.17
N ASP A 306 9.13 12.32 0.97
CA ASP A 306 8.42 12.00 2.22
C ASP A 306 7.00 11.43 2.00
N ASP A 307 6.47 11.55 0.78
CA ASP A 307 5.14 11.07 0.45
C ASP A 307 5.14 9.58 0.07
N ALA A 308 6.26 9.06 -0.46
CA ALA A 308 6.40 7.69 -0.91
C ALA A 308 6.73 6.68 0.21
N GLY A 309 6.28 5.43 0.04
CA GLY A 309 6.53 4.33 0.96
C GLY A 309 5.66 3.10 0.63
N PRO A 310 5.72 2.03 1.44
CA PRO A 310 4.91 0.83 1.23
C PRO A 310 3.42 1.15 1.06
N GLY A 311 2.89 0.82 -0.12
CA GLY A 311 1.51 1.08 -0.52
C GLY A 311 1.37 2.20 -1.55
N HIS A 312 2.32 3.14 -1.65
CA HIS A 312 2.22 4.32 -2.50
C HIS A 312 3.59 4.88 -2.95
N TRP A 313 3.86 4.90 -4.26
CA TRP A 313 5.21 5.20 -4.78
C TRP A 313 5.26 6.41 -5.71
N ASN A 314 6.35 7.20 -5.59
CA ASN A 314 6.69 8.23 -6.56
C ASN A 314 6.98 7.57 -7.91
N ASN A 315 6.21 7.93 -8.93
CA ASN A 315 6.42 7.46 -10.30
C ASN A 315 7.22 8.51 -11.07
N LEU A 316 8.48 8.19 -11.37
CA LEU A 316 9.39 9.01 -12.18
C LEU A 316 9.22 8.78 -13.69
N ASP A 317 8.26 7.94 -14.07
CA ASP A 317 7.98 7.42 -15.41
C ASP A 317 8.89 6.28 -15.87
N ALA A 318 8.70 5.82 -17.11
CA ALA A 318 9.37 4.68 -17.72
C ALA A 318 10.90 4.75 -17.61
N LEU A 319 11.55 3.60 -17.53
CA LEU A 319 12.99 3.45 -17.45
C LEU A 319 13.52 2.89 -18.78
N ASP A 320 13.86 3.78 -19.70
CA ASP A 320 14.32 3.46 -21.06
C ASP A 320 15.84 3.41 -21.12
N VAL A 321 16.38 2.26 -20.73
CA VAL A 321 17.83 2.01 -20.63
C VAL A 321 18.21 0.69 -21.30
N GLY A 322 17.30 0.04 -22.00
CA GLY A 322 17.42 -1.33 -22.48
C GLY A 322 18.06 -1.45 -23.88
N VAL A 323 17.84 -0.47 -24.76
CA VAL A 323 18.25 -0.54 -26.17
C VAL A 323 18.95 0.74 -26.60
N GLY A 324 20.26 0.87 -26.37
CA GLY A 324 20.98 2.14 -26.55
C GLY A 324 20.85 2.75 -27.95
N ALA A 325 20.69 1.92 -29.00
CA ALA A 325 20.46 2.37 -30.36
C ALA A 325 19.07 3.01 -30.60
N MET A 326 18.09 2.78 -29.71
CA MET A 326 16.73 3.33 -29.73
C MET A 326 16.53 4.39 -28.66
N ASP A 327 17.11 4.20 -27.47
CA ASP A 327 16.89 5.05 -26.29
C ASP A 327 17.22 6.52 -26.57
N GLY A 328 18.32 6.77 -27.30
CA GLY A 328 18.85 8.11 -27.53
C GLY A 328 19.82 8.59 -26.44
N LEU A 329 20.36 7.64 -25.67
CA LEU A 329 21.24 7.88 -24.52
C LEU A 329 22.60 7.21 -24.68
N THR A 330 23.63 7.84 -24.14
CA THR A 330 24.95 7.23 -23.90
C THR A 330 24.89 6.20 -22.77
N ASP A 331 25.86 5.29 -22.70
CA ASP A 331 25.94 4.32 -21.60
C ASP A 331 26.08 5.01 -20.22
N ALA A 332 26.75 6.17 -20.15
CA ALA A 332 26.87 6.95 -18.92
C ALA A 332 25.50 7.45 -18.43
N GLU A 333 24.69 7.99 -19.34
CA GLU A 333 23.32 8.45 -19.06
C GLU A 333 22.41 7.28 -18.67
N ARG A 334 22.46 6.16 -19.40
CA ARG A 334 21.69 4.93 -19.09
C ARG A 334 22.00 4.41 -17.68
N GLN A 335 23.28 4.41 -17.27
CA GLN A 335 23.65 4.02 -15.90
C GLN A 335 23.12 5.01 -14.87
N SER A 336 23.22 6.32 -15.12
CA SER A 336 22.72 7.36 -14.23
C SER A 336 21.20 7.28 -14.07
N TYR A 337 20.48 7.05 -15.17
CA TYR A 337 19.04 6.82 -15.22
C TYR A 337 18.64 5.64 -14.31
N MET A 338 19.20 4.44 -14.55
CA MET A 338 18.95 3.26 -13.72
C MET A 338 19.31 3.48 -12.24
N THR A 339 20.46 4.13 -11.98
CA THR A 339 20.94 4.39 -10.62
C THR A 339 19.98 5.30 -9.85
N PHE A 340 19.47 6.34 -10.51
CA PHE A 340 18.62 7.34 -9.87
C PHE A 340 17.20 6.83 -9.60
N TRP A 341 16.63 6.06 -10.52
CA TRP A 341 15.33 5.42 -10.28
C TRP A 341 15.43 4.45 -9.11
N ALA A 342 16.47 3.60 -9.12
CA ALA A 342 16.64 2.60 -8.07
C ALA A 342 16.91 3.21 -6.69
N ILE A 343 17.77 4.22 -6.57
CA ILE A 343 18.07 4.82 -5.26
C ILE A 343 16.88 5.62 -4.70
N ASN A 344 15.92 6.02 -5.53
CA ASN A 344 14.70 6.69 -5.11
C ASN A 344 13.50 5.74 -4.91
N ALA A 345 13.69 4.42 -5.01
CA ALA A 345 12.62 3.43 -4.93
C ALA A 345 11.44 3.74 -5.88
N ALA A 346 11.76 4.23 -7.08
CA ALA A 346 10.77 4.50 -8.11
C ALA A 346 10.40 3.19 -8.82
N PRO A 347 9.13 3.00 -9.26
CA PRO A 347 8.77 1.84 -10.07
C PRO A 347 9.72 1.60 -11.24
N LEU A 348 10.26 0.37 -11.34
CA LEU A 348 11.18 -0.02 -12.39
C LEU A 348 10.41 -0.69 -13.53
N PHE A 349 9.81 0.10 -14.41
CA PHE A 349 9.17 -0.42 -15.61
C PHE A 349 9.83 0.13 -16.87
N SER A 350 10.21 -0.76 -17.77
CA SER A 350 10.88 -0.38 -19.02
C SER A 350 9.84 -0.02 -20.08
N GLY A 351 10.14 0.97 -20.92
CA GLY A 351 9.41 1.27 -22.16
C GLY A 351 10.10 0.72 -23.41
N ASP A 352 11.24 0.06 -23.25
CA ASP A 352 12.06 -0.47 -24.34
C ASP A 352 11.38 -1.58 -25.16
N ASP A 353 11.91 -1.83 -26.37
CA ASP A 353 11.67 -3.08 -27.08
C ASP A 353 12.47 -4.22 -26.43
N LEU A 354 11.82 -4.95 -25.51
CA LEU A 354 12.42 -6.04 -24.74
C LEU A 354 12.94 -7.18 -25.63
N THR A 355 12.50 -7.27 -26.89
CA THR A 355 13.06 -8.25 -27.84
C THR A 355 14.47 -7.88 -28.29
N LYS A 356 14.82 -6.59 -28.23
CA LYS A 356 16.07 -6.02 -28.74
C LYS A 356 17.06 -5.54 -27.66
N LEU A 357 16.81 -5.86 -26.39
CA LEU A 357 17.73 -5.52 -25.29
C LEU A 357 19.18 -5.84 -25.66
N ASP A 358 20.05 -4.82 -25.57
CA ASP A 358 21.48 -5.00 -25.75
C ASP A 358 22.14 -5.55 -24.48
N ALA A 359 23.41 -5.96 -24.57
CA ALA A 359 24.12 -6.58 -23.45
C ALA A 359 24.27 -5.62 -22.25
N TYR A 360 24.38 -4.32 -22.49
CA TYR A 360 24.53 -3.32 -21.43
C TYR A 360 23.20 -3.02 -20.77
N GLY A 361 22.13 -2.82 -21.54
CA GLY A 361 20.77 -2.64 -21.03
C GLY A 361 20.29 -3.83 -20.22
N LEU A 362 20.56 -5.06 -20.68
CA LEU A 362 20.28 -6.26 -19.87
C LEU A 362 21.08 -6.26 -18.56
N LYS A 363 22.35 -5.85 -18.56
CA LYS A 363 23.16 -5.71 -17.34
C LYS A 363 22.55 -4.68 -16.37
N LEU A 364 22.07 -3.54 -16.86
CA LEU A 364 21.43 -2.51 -16.04
C LEU A 364 20.13 -3.02 -15.40
N LEU A 365 19.24 -3.58 -16.22
CA LEU A 365 17.90 -4.06 -15.81
C LEU A 365 17.93 -5.35 -14.97
N THR A 366 19.08 -6.04 -14.84
CA THR A 366 19.17 -7.31 -14.11
C THR A 366 20.16 -7.29 -12.94
N ASN A 367 20.76 -6.14 -12.63
CA ASN A 367 21.69 -6.04 -11.51
C ASN A 367 20.93 -6.19 -10.18
N ARG A 368 21.10 -7.36 -9.53
CA ARG A 368 20.40 -7.72 -8.29
C ARG A 368 20.68 -6.80 -7.11
N GLU A 369 21.87 -6.19 -7.02
CA GLU A 369 22.18 -5.25 -5.94
C GLU A 369 21.49 -3.91 -6.15
N VAL A 370 21.39 -3.44 -7.39
CA VAL A 370 20.66 -2.21 -7.74
C VAL A 370 19.16 -2.40 -7.53
N ILE A 371 18.60 -3.53 -7.99
CA ILE A 371 17.21 -3.90 -7.74
C ILE A 371 16.95 -4.05 -6.23
N ALA A 372 17.88 -4.59 -5.45
CA ALA A 372 17.71 -4.70 -4.00
C ALA A 372 17.68 -3.33 -3.30
N ILE A 373 18.38 -2.32 -3.83
CA ILE A 373 18.32 -0.94 -3.34
C ILE A 373 16.92 -0.37 -3.60
N ASP A 374 16.41 -0.50 -4.83
CA ASP A 374 15.04 -0.11 -5.19
C ASP A 374 13.98 -0.78 -4.31
N GLN A 375 14.04 -2.10 -4.25
CA GLN A 375 13.08 -2.95 -3.53
C GLN A 375 13.21 -2.87 -2.00
N SER A 376 14.14 -2.05 -1.48
CA SER A 376 14.20 -1.69 -0.07
C SER A 376 13.14 -0.66 0.32
N GLY A 377 12.57 0.06 -0.66
CA GLY A 377 11.46 1.00 -0.44
C GLY A 377 11.87 2.25 0.34
N ASN A 378 13.13 2.67 0.24
CA ASN A 378 13.71 3.77 1.00
C ASN A 378 14.27 4.84 0.06
N PRO A 379 13.45 5.80 -0.39
CA PRO A 379 13.87 6.85 -1.30
C PRO A 379 15.03 7.68 -0.73
N ALA A 380 16.06 7.90 -1.53
CA ALA A 380 17.22 8.73 -1.16
C ALA A 380 16.88 10.21 -1.06
N ARG A 381 17.70 10.92 -0.28
CA ARG A 381 17.69 12.38 -0.19
C ARG A 381 18.90 12.98 -0.87
N PRO A 382 18.76 14.15 -1.50
CA PRO A 382 19.92 14.89 -1.98
C PRO A 382 20.73 15.40 -0.79
N LEU A 383 22.04 15.33 -0.91
CA LEU A 383 22.94 16.10 -0.07
C LEU A 383 23.11 17.53 -0.61
N ASN A 384 23.03 17.68 -1.93
CA ASN A 384 23.15 18.96 -2.64
C ASN A 384 22.44 18.89 -4.01
N GLN A 385 21.80 20.00 -4.41
CA GLN A 385 21.12 20.18 -5.71
C GLN A 385 21.36 21.56 -6.34
N ASP A 386 22.18 22.39 -5.70
CA ASP A 386 22.57 23.75 -6.12
C ASP A 386 23.61 23.78 -7.25
N GLN A 387 24.04 22.60 -7.69
CA GLN A 387 25.05 22.38 -8.71
C GLN A 387 24.73 21.10 -9.50
N LEU A 388 25.46 20.91 -10.62
CA LEU A 388 25.27 19.75 -11.49
C LEU A 388 25.96 18.48 -10.97
N GLN A 389 26.95 18.61 -10.08
CA GLN A 389 27.58 17.47 -9.40
C GLN A 389 26.82 17.18 -8.10
N GLN A 390 25.94 16.18 -8.12
CA GLN A 390 25.05 15.89 -7.00
C GLN A 390 25.41 14.59 -6.29
N THR A 391 25.31 14.62 -4.96
CA THR A 391 25.39 13.44 -4.11
C THR A 391 24.01 13.16 -3.51
N TRP A 392 23.58 11.90 -3.57
CA TRP A 392 22.31 11.44 -3.02
C TRP A 392 22.56 10.28 -2.07
N TYR A 393 21.77 10.14 -1.00
CA TYR A 393 21.98 9.10 -0.01
C TYR A 393 20.70 8.58 0.64
N ALA A 394 20.72 7.31 1.04
CA ALA A 394 19.69 6.68 1.84
C ALA A 394 20.32 5.93 3.03
N LYS A 395 19.77 6.13 4.23
CA LYS A 395 20.17 5.38 5.44
C LYS A 395 19.40 4.08 5.52
N ASN A 396 20.10 2.95 5.55
CA ASN A 396 19.48 1.64 5.50
C ASN A 396 19.26 1.05 6.91
N ALA A 397 18.25 0.19 7.04
CA ALA A 397 17.93 -0.48 8.31
C ALA A 397 19.07 -1.36 8.86
N ASP A 398 19.95 -1.87 7.99
CA ASP A 398 21.14 -2.65 8.37
C ASP A 398 22.28 -1.78 8.96
N GLY A 399 22.07 -0.47 9.04
CA GLY A 399 23.05 0.53 9.51
C GLY A 399 24.05 0.96 8.43
N SER A 400 23.94 0.47 7.20
CA SER A 400 24.72 0.97 6.08
C SER A 400 24.11 2.26 5.51
N THR A 401 24.86 2.97 4.68
CA THR A 401 24.37 4.09 3.87
C THR A 401 24.54 3.77 2.39
N THR A 402 23.48 3.87 1.60
CA THR A 402 23.58 3.86 0.14
C THR A 402 23.89 5.28 -0.33
N VAL A 403 24.86 5.47 -1.22
CA VAL A 403 25.29 6.79 -1.72
C VAL A 403 25.43 6.72 -3.24
N ALA A 404 24.77 7.62 -3.96
CA ALA A 404 24.99 7.81 -5.38
C ALA A 404 25.67 9.16 -5.66
N LEU A 405 26.64 9.15 -6.55
CA LEU A 405 27.33 10.34 -7.06
C LEU A 405 26.94 10.52 -8.52
N PHE A 406 26.54 11.73 -8.91
CA PHE A 406 26.11 12.05 -10.27
C PHE A 406 26.82 13.29 -10.79
N ASN A 407 27.31 13.24 -12.02
CA ASN A 407 27.77 14.41 -12.74
C ASN A 407 26.77 14.75 -13.84
N LEU A 408 25.84 15.67 -13.59
CA LEU A 408 24.80 16.06 -14.55
C LEU A 408 25.29 17.10 -15.59
N ALA A 409 26.57 17.47 -15.58
CA ALA A 409 27.17 18.41 -16.52
C ALA A 409 27.69 17.72 -17.79
N ASP A 410 27.83 18.51 -18.86
CA ASP A 410 28.30 18.07 -20.18
C ASP A 410 29.83 17.82 -20.25
N SER A 411 30.54 17.99 -19.14
CA SER A 411 31.98 17.75 -19.06
C SER A 411 32.34 16.87 -17.86
N PRO A 412 33.43 16.08 -17.94
CA PRO A 412 33.87 15.25 -16.82
C PRO A 412 34.16 16.08 -15.57
N ALA A 413 33.73 15.57 -14.41
CA ALA A 413 33.94 16.23 -13.12
C ALA A 413 34.16 15.20 -12.00
N THR A 414 34.89 15.61 -10.97
CA THR A 414 34.99 14.83 -9.74
C THR A 414 33.80 15.13 -8.85
N VAL A 415 33.11 14.08 -8.40
CA VAL A 415 31.99 14.18 -7.46
C VAL A 415 32.36 13.44 -6.18
N THR A 416 31.94 13.98 -5.03
CA THR A 416 32.36 13.50 -3.72
C THR A 416 31.18 13.40 -2.77
N GLY A 417 31.10 12.28 -2.04
CA GLY A 417 30.23 12.10 -0.89
C GLY A 417 31.05 12.10 0.39
N ASP A 418 31.01 13.22 1.12
CA ASP A 418 31.72 13.41 2.38
C ASP A 418 31.06 12.62 3.52
N PHE A 419 31.85 11.87 4.28
CA PHE A 419 31.33 11.01 5.34
C PHE A 419 30.76 11.80 6.51
N ALA A 420 31.32 12.95 6.86
CA ALA A 420 30.81 13.77 7.96
C ALA A 420 29.42 14.33 7.61
N GLN A 421 29.24 14.82 6.38
CA GLN A 421 27.94 15.28 5.88
C GLN A 421 26.91 14.14 5.80
N LEU A 422 27.37 12.92 5.51
CA LEU A 422 26.54 11.72 5.51
C LEU A 422 26.32 11.16 6.93
N GLY A 423 26.92 11.69 7.99
CA GLY A 423 26.85 11.14 9.34
C GLY A 423 27.46 9.72 9.45
N ILE A 424 28.63 9.52 8.84
CA ILE A 424 29.42 8.29 8.87
C ILE A 424 30.73 8.59 9.59
N ASP A 425 30.96 7.93 10.72
CA ASP A 425 32.19 8.11 11.50
C ASP A 425 33.20 6.99 11.27
N GLY A 426 34.48 7.37 11.23
CA GLY A 426 35.61 6.45 11.18
C GLY A 426 35.75 5.69 9.85
N LYS A 427 36.36 4.51 9.94
CA LYS A 427 36.63 3.65 8.79
C LYS A 427 35.38 2.87 8.39
N SER A 428 35.20 2.69 7.09
CA SER A 428 34.07 1.98 6.49
C SER A 428 34.55 0.99 5.42
N THR A 429 33.75 -0.04 5.18
CA THR A 429 33.82 -0.82 3.95
C THR A 429 32.88 -0.20 2.92
N VAL A 430 33.41 0.11 1.74
CA VAL A 430 32.67 0.70 0.62
C VAL A 430 32.57 -0.34 -0.49
N ARG A 431 31.34 -0.65 -0.90
CA ARG A 431 31.00 -1.45 -2.08
C ARG A 431 30.65 -0.51 -3.22
N ASP A 432 31.40 -0.55 -4.30
CA ASP A 432 31.01 -0.01 -5.60
C ASP A 432 30.14 -1.05 -6.31
N ILE A 433 28.85 -0.73 -6.45
CA ILE A 433 27.81 -1.65 -6.89
C ILE A 433 27.97 -1.98 -8.38
N TRP A 434 28.27 -0.98 -9.21
CA TRP A 434 28.42 -1.17 -10.66
C TRP A 434 29.76 -1.81 -11.05
N ALA A 435 30.81 -1.52 -10.28
CA ALA A 435 32.14 -2.10 -10.52
C ALA A 435 32.35 -3.48 -9.87
N ASP A 436 31.38 -3.98 -9.12
CA ASP A 436 31.49 -5.20 -8.32
C ASP A 436 32.78 -5.22 -7.47
N ARG A 437 33.05 -4.12 -6.75
CA ARG A 437 34.28 -3.98 -5.98
C ARG A 437 34.07 -3.52 -4.55
N ASN A 438 34.68 -4.24 -3.60
CA ASN A 438 34.78 -3.82 -2.20
C ASN A 438 36.13 -3.16 -1.91
N THR A 439 36.09 -2.06 -1.17
CA THR A 439 37.27 -1.38 -0.63
C THR A 439 37.09 -1.23 0.88
N ARG A 440 38.05 -1.74 1.67
CA ARG A 440 38.02 -1.67 3.14
C ARG A 440 38.75 -0.42 3.63
N ASP A 441 38.50 -0.09 4.89
CA ASP A 441 39.22 0.96 5.62
C ASP A 441 39.16 2.36 4.97
N VAL A 442 38.11 2.62 4.18
CA VAL A 442 37.86 3.95 3.59
C VAL A 442 37.40 4.89 4.69
N SER A 443 37.93 6.11 4.72
CA SER A 443 37.57 7.13 5.71
C SER A 443 37.47 8.50 5.05
N GLY A 444 36.69 9.40 5.65
CA GLY A 444 36.55 10.78 5.21
C GLY A 444 35.55 10.96 4.07
N GLN A 445 35.68 10.21 2.97
CA GLN A 445 34.80 10.39 1.80
C GLN A 445 34.83 9.21 0.83
N VAL A 446 33.85 9.17 -0.07
CA VAL A 446 33.96 8.51 -1.38
C VAL A 446 34.04 9.57 -2.47
N SER A 447 34.91 9.39 -3.46
CA SER A 447 35.09 10.35 -4.56
C SER A 447 35.34 9.61 -5.86
N ALA A 448 34.82 10.14 -6.98
CA ALA A 448 35.02 9.57 -8.30
C ALA A 448 35.10 10.66 -9.37
N ALA A 449 36.04 10.50 -10.30
CA ALA A 449 36.04 11.24 -11.56
C ALA A 449 35.00 10.60 -12.49
N LEU A 450 33.92 11.32 -12.75
CA LEU A 450 32.80 10.87 -13.57
C LEU A 450 32.89 11.52 -14.96
N PRO A 451 32.60 10.80 -16.05
CA PRO A 451 32.40 11.42 -17.35
C PRO A 451 31.20 12.37 -17.31
N ALA A 452 30.99 13.12 -18.39
CA ALA A 452 29.73 13.83 -18.60
C ALA A 452 28.56 12.85 -18.39
N HIS A 453 27.57 13.27 -17.60
CA HIS A 453 26.35 12.51 -17.29
C HIS A 453 26.57 11.19 -16.54
N GLY A 454 27.79 10.94 -16.06
CA GLY A 454 28.16 9.69 -15.39
C GLY A 454 27.69 9.60 -13.94
N SER A 455 27.67 8.38 -13.43
CA SER A 455 27.29 8.07 -12.04
C SER A 455 28.18 7.03 -11.37
N LYS A 456 28.12 7.01 -10.03
CA LYS A 456 28.56 5.90 -9.18
C LYS A 456 27.49 5.59 -8.15
N LEU A 457 27.37 4.32 -7.77
CA LEU A 457 26.48 3.86 -6.71
C LEU A 457 27.29 3.03 -5.71
N TYR A 458 27.23 3.45 -4.46
CA TYR A 458 27.96 2.84 -3.36
C TYR A 458 27.02 2.33 -2.27
N LYS A 459 27.40 1.24 -1.62
CA LYS A 459 26.87 0.86 -0.31
C LYS A 459 28.01 0.89 0.72
N ILE A 460 27.84 1.65 1.79
CA ILE A 460 28.88 1.96 2.77
C ILE A 460 28.48 1.37 4.12
N TRP A 461 29.29 0.46 4.66
CA TRP A 461 29.12 -0.09 6.01
C TRP A 461 30.20 0.48 6.93
N PRO A 462 29.84 1.30 7.92
CA PRO A 462 30.75 1.70 8.98
C PRO A 462 31.33 0.48 9.69
N ALA A 463 32.65 0.45 9.94
CA ALA A 463 33.30 -0.67 10.63
C ALA A 463 32.73 -0.88 12.05
N ASN A 464 32.27 0.20 12.68
CA ASN A 464 31.58 0.20 13.96
C ASN A 464 30.15 0.70 13.81
N VAL A 465 29.24 -0.08 13.22
CA VAL A 465 27.79 0.22 13.35
C VAL A 465 27.45 0.16 14.85
N PRO A 466 27.05 1.26 15.49
CA PRO A 466 26.60 1.24 16.88
C PRO A 466 25.31 0.39 16.96
N VAL A 467 25.19 -0.43 18.00
CA VAL A 467 23.93 -1.14 18.22
C VAL A 467 22.94 -0.12 18.79
N THR A 468 21.94 0.27 18.00
CA THR A 468 20.98 1.29 18.43
C THR A 468 20.04 0.76 19.50
N ILE A 469 19.47 1.67 20.28
CA ILE A 469 18.57 1.35 21.40
C ILE A 469 17.26 0.78 20.84
N PRO A 470 16.74 -0.36 21.34
CA PRO A 470 15.39 -0.80 21.03
C PRO A 470 14.36 0.24 21.45
N ALA A 471 13.56 0.71 20.48
CA ALA A 471 12.50 1.68 20.69
C ALA A 471 11.13 0.98 20.77
N ASP A 472 10.15 1.69 21.36
CA ASP A 472 8.74 1.27 21.46
C ASP A 472 8.52 -0.13 22.06
N VAL A 473 9.33 -0.47 23.09
CA VAL A 473 9.08 -1.69 23.86
C VAL A 473 7.69 -1.59 24.46
N THR A 474 6.85 -2.58 24.16
CA THR A 474 5.46 -2.65 24.61
C THR A 474 5.14 -4.06 25.07
N ALA A 475 4.37 -4.20 26.16
CA ALA A 475 3.78 -5.46 26.56
C ALA A 475 2.47 -5.69 25.79
N THR A 476 2.38 -6.77 25.03
CA THR A 476 1.23 -7.05 24.13
C THR A 476 0.25 -8.06 24.72
N ASP A 477 0.68 -8.83 25.72
CA ASP A 477 -0.17 -9.73 26.49
C ASP A 477 0.46 -9.99 27.87
N VAL A 478 -0.37 -10.09 28.90
CA VAL A 478 0.05 -10.30 30.30
C VAL A 478 -0.85 -11.35 30.93
N SER A 479 -0.26 -12.48 31.30
CA SER A 479 -0.93 -13.53 32.06
C SER A 479 -0.41 -13.60 33.51
N ARG A 480 -0.89 -14.60 34.24
CA ARG A 480 -0.42 -14.88 35.61
C ARG A 480 1.05 -15.28 35.67
N THR A 481 1.60 -15.80 34.58
CA THR A 481 2.95 -16.39 34.55
C THR A 481 3.77 -16.00 33.31
N THR A 482 3.21 -15.20 32.41
CA THR A 482 3.86 -14.79 31.17
C THR A 482 3.61 -13.33 30.84
N VAL A 483 4.56 -12.70 30.15
CA VAL A 483 4.40 -11.39 29.51
C VAL A 483 4.95 -11.48 28.09
N ALA A 484 4.12 -11.19 27.09
CA ALA A 484 4.56 -11.03 25.72
C ALA A 484 5.03 -9.58 25.50
N LEU A 485 6.19 -9.42 24.86
CA LEU A 485 6.82 -8.14 24.57
C LEU A 485 7.10 -8.02 23.07
N THR A 486 6.91 -6.83 22.52
CA THR A 486 7.30 -6.46 21.16
C THR A 486 8.03 -5.12 21.16
N TRP A 487 8.88 -4.86 20.17
CA TRP A 487 9.60 -3.60 20.01
C TRP A 487 9.95 -3.34 18.53
N ARG A 488 10.47 -2.14 18.20
CA ARG A 488 11.00 -1.87 16.87
C ARG A 488 12.40 -2.48 16.67
N PRO A 489 12.72 -3.06 15.50
CA PRO A 489 14.06 -3.54 15.19
C PRO A 489 15.16 -2.47 15.39
N SER A 490 16.25 -2.84 16.05
CA SER A 490 17.42 -1.96 16.26
C SER A 490 18.44 -2.12 15.13
N ALA A 491 18.80 -1.00 14.50
CA ALA A 491 19.93 -0.95 13.56
C ALA A 491 21.21 -1.51 14.20
N GLY A 492 21.88 -2.38 13.47
CA GLY A 492 23.10 -3.02 13.94
C GLY A 492 22.91 -4.08 15.04
N ALA A 493 21.69 -4.45 15.45
CA ALA A 493 21.45 -5.61 16.32
C ALA A 493 21.24 -6.89 15.49
N THR A 494 21.81 -8.01 15.93
CA THR A 494 21.55 -9.35 15.37
C THR A 494 20.73 -10.22 16.32
N SER A 495 20.52 -9.75 17.56
CA SER A 495 19.73 -10.38 18.60
C SER A 495 19.40 -9.36 19.70
N TYR A 496 18.58 -9.76 20.66
CA TYR A 496 18.12 -8.93 21.76
C TYR A 496 18.25 -9.68 23.09
N GLN A 497 18.55 -8.94 24.15
CA GLN A 497 18.50 -9.41 25.53
C GLN A 497 17.38 -8.69 26.26
N VAL A 498 16.50 -9.45 26.92
CA VAL A 498 15.35 -8.94 27.65
C VAL A 498 15.58 -9.11 29.13
N PHE A 499 15.39 -8.04 29.88
CA PHE A 499 15.62 -7.97 31.32
C PHE A 499 14.31 -7.71 32.03
N ALA A 500 14.06 -8.40 33.16
CA ALA A 500 13.00 -8.10 34.10
C ALA A 500 13.63 -7.74 35.45
N ASN A 501 13.27 -6.59 36.01
CA ASN A 501 13.84 -6.05 37.25
C ASN A 501 15.38 -6.04 37.24
N GLY A 502 15.96 -5.71 36.08
CA GLY A 502 17.42 -5.64 35.87
C GLY A 502 18.12 -6.99 35.64
N LYS A 503 17.43 -8.12 35.77
CA LYS A 503 17.98 -9.46 35.49
C LYS A 503 17.58 -9.93 34.10
N GLN A 504 18.52 -10.46 33.32
CA GLN A 504 18.19 -11.03 32.01
C GLN A 504 17.28 -12.25 32.20
N VAL A 505 16.12 -12.25 31.54
CA VAL A 505 15.11 -13.30 31.62
C VAL A 505 14.87 -14.00 30.30
N ALA A 506 15.21 -13.37 29.17
CA ALA A 506 15.08 -13.96 27.84
C ALA A 506 16.12 -13.39 26.87
N ALA A 507 16.26 -14.06 25.73
CA ALA A 507 16.95 -13.56 24.55
C ALA A 507 16.09 -13.85 23.32
N SER A 508 16.19 -13.02 22.30
CA SER A 508 15.43 -13.20 21.06
C SER A 508 16.26 -12.80 19.83
N THR A 509 16.06 -13.48 18.70
CA THR A 509 16.62 -13.07 17.40
C THR A 509 15.64 -12.21 16.60
N THR A 510 14.39 -12.13 17.02
CA THR A 510 13.32 -11.30 16.45
C THR A 510 12.95 -10.16 17.42
N PRO A 511 12.26 -9.10 16.97
CA PRO A 511 11.94 -7.96 17.82
C PRO A 511 10.71 -8.21 18.71
N ASN A 512 10.58 -9.44 19.21
CA ASN A 512 9.52 -9.89 20.10
C ASN A 512 10.01 -11.04 20.98
N THR A 513 9.35 -11.25 22.12
CA THR A 513 9.56 -12.44 22.94
C THR A 513 8.39 -12.66 23.89
N VAL A 514 8.25 -13.88 24.42
CA VAL A 514 7.36 -14.17 25.56
C VAL A 514 8.24 -14.54 26.75
N VAL A 515 8.20 -13.70 27.78
CA VAL A 515 8.85 -14.00 29.06
C VAL A 515 7.91 -14.92 29.83
N THR A 516 8.40 -16.08 30.27
CA THR A 516 7.62 -17.08 31.01
C THR A 516 8.16 -17.27 32.43
N GLY A 517 7.46 -18.03 33.27
CA GLY A 517 7.89 -18.35 34.63
C GLY A 517 7.80 -17.18 35.62
N LEU A 518 6.99 -16.17 35.30
CA LEU A 518 6.73 -15.04 36.17
C LEU A 518 5.80 -15.45 37.33
N LEU A 519 5.91 -14.78 38.46
CA LEU A 519 5.02 -15.01 39.60
C LEU A 519 3.70 -14.25 39.39
N PRO A 520 2.54 -14.82 39.75
CA PRO A 520 1.27 -14.08 39.74
C PRO A 520 1.32 -12.86 40.67
N GLN A 521 0.50 -11.84 40.37
CA GLN A 521 0.35 -10.64 41.21
C GLN A 521 1.69 -9.96 41.56
N THR A 522 2.64 -9.97 40.64
CA THR A 522 4.00 -9.47 40.85
C THR A 522 4.32 -8.43 39.79
N GLN A 523 4.79 -7.26 40.25
CA GLN A 523 5.20 -6.19 39.36
C GLN A 523 6.58 -6.49 38.76
N TYR A 524 6.68 -6.38 37.44
CA TYR A 524 7.93 -6.52 36.69
C TYR A 524 8.18 -5.27 35.84
N THR A 525 9.41 -4.79 35.87
CA THR A 525 9.90 -3.74 34.99
C THR A 525 10.80 -4.36 33.93
N PHE A 526 10.41 -4.27 32.67
CA PHE A 526 11.11 -4.82 31.53
C PHE A 526 11.93 -3.79 30.77
N THR A 527 13.14 -4.17 30.34
CA THR A 527 13.96 -3.41 29.37
C THR A 527 14.56 -4.36 28.34
N VAL A 528 14.88 -3.84 27.16
CA VAL A 528 15.48 -4.60 26.06
C VAL A 528 16.78 -3.94 25.61
N LYS A 529 17.81 -4.76 25.33
CA LYS A 529 19.05 -4.32 24.68
C LYS A 529 19.21 -5.00 23.33
N GLY A 530 19.61 -4.25 22.30
CA GLY A 530 20.10 -4.83 21.06
C GLY A 530 21.51 -5.40 21.27
N VAL A 531 21.85 -6.48 20.57
CA VAL A 531 23.15 -7.16 20.68
C VAL A 531 23.73 -7.48 19.31
N LYS A 532 25.03 -7.23 19.11
CA LYS A 532 25.82 -7.70 17.94
C LYS A 532 27.27 -7.96 18.31
N GLY A 533 27.73 -9.20 18.09
CA GLY A 533 29.14 -9.58 18.29
C GLY A 533 29.69 -9.24 19.67
N GLY A 534 28.91 -9.47 20.73
CA GLY A 534 29.30 -9.18 22.12
C GLY A 534 29.10 -7.72 22.57
N ARG A 535 28.79 -6.79 21.65
CA ARG A 535 28.41 -5.40 21.98
C ARG A 535 26.91 -5.32 22.22
N THR A 536 26.51 -4.48 23.17
CA THR A 536 25.10 -4.21 23.50
C THR A 536 24.77 -2.74 23.38
N SER A 537 23.55 -2.41 22.97
CA SER A 537 23.01 -1.05 23.13
C SER A 537 22.87 -0.67 24.61
N THR A 538 22.63 0.61 24.90
CA THR A 538 21.97 0.98 26.16
C THR A 538 20.57 0.34 26.23
N PRO A 539 20.04 0.06 27.44
CA PRO A 539 18.68 -0.46 27.57
C PRO A 539 17.64 0.50 26.99
N SER A 540 16.54 -0.06 26.48
CA SER A 540 15.33 0.67 26.13
C SER A 540 14.78 1.47 27.32
N ALA A 541 13.83 2.36 27.04
CA ALA A 541 12.92 2.85 28.07
C ALA A 541 12.23 1.66 28.77
N PRO A 542 12.05 1.69 30.11
CA PRO A 542 11.43 0.60 30.84
C PRO A 542 9.91 0.57 30.67
N VAL A 543 9.35 -0.65 30.61
CA VAL A 543 7.90 -0.89 30.69
C VAL A 543 7.60 -1.65 31.97
N THR A 544 6.66 -1.17 32.78
CA THR A 544 6.30 -1.80 34.06
C THR A 544 4.90 -2.36 34.02
N MET A 545 4.76 -3.64 34.37
CA MET A 545 3.50 -4.39 34.30
C MET A 545 3.30 -5.22 35.57
N LEU A 546 2.04 -5.44 35.96
CA LEU A 546 1.66 -6.36 37.03
C LEU A 546 1.10 -7.65 36.40
N THR A 547 1.68 -8.80 36.70
CA THR A 547 1.14 -10.10 36.26
C THR A 547 -0.22 -10.37 36.91
N SER A 548 -1.12 -11.02 36.16
CA SER A 548 -2.50 -11.24 36.64
C SER A 548 -2.59 -12.23 37.81
N ALA A 549 -3.73 -12.23 38.49
CA ALA A 549 -4.05 -13.20 39.54
C ALA A 549 -4.43 -14.58 38.95
N SER A 550 -4.64 -15.58 39.82
CA SER A 550 -4.92 -16.96 39.41
C SER A 550 -6.24 -17.14 38.63
N ASP A 551 -7.13 -16.17 38.71
CA ASP A 551 -8.47 -16.07 38.11
C ASP A 551 -8.51 -15.25 36.79
N GLY A 552 -7.36 -14.75 36.32
CA GLY A 552 -7.20 -14.14 35.00
C GLY A 552 -7.85 -12.76 34.83
N PRO A 553 -7.62 -12.09 33.69
CA PRO A 553 -8.25 -10.80 33.41
C PRO A 553 -9.76 -10.98 33.23
N VAL A 554 -10.55 -10.14 33.92
CA VAL A 554 -12.01 -10.20 33.89
C VAL A 554 -12.54 -9.28 32.80
N ARG A 555 -13.44 -9.78 31.94
CA ARG A 555 -14.09 -9.00 30.89
C ARG A 555 -15.33 -8.26 31.41
N TYR A 556 -15.47 -7.02 30.99
CA TYR A 556 -16.65 -6.17 31.21
C TYR A 556 -17.13 -5.65 29.85
N GLU A 557 -18.32 -6.07 29.44
CA GLU A 557 -18.96 -5.61 28.20
C GLU A 557 -19.41 -4.16 28.34
N ALA A 558 -19.22 -3.35 27.29
CA ALA A 558 -19.61 -1.94 27.33
C ALA A 558 -21.13 -1.78 27.34
N GLU A 559 -21.84 -2.66 26.64
CA GLU A 559 -23.30 -2.72 26.55
C GLU A 559 -23.97 -3.48 27.71
N ALA A 560 -23.20 -3.89 28.73
CA ALA A 560 -23.74 -4.56 29.90
C ALA A 560 -24.84 -3.71 30.58
N PRO A 561 -25.90 -4.31 31.15
CA PRO A 561 -26.94 -3.58 31.89
C PRO A 561 -26.41 -2.78 33.09
N THR A 562 -25.20 -3.09 33.57
CA THR A 562 -24.49 -2.38 34.64
C THR A 562 -23.75 -1.13 34.17
N SER A 563 -23.62 -0.94 32.85
CA SER A 563 -23.01 0.25 32.26
C SER A 563 -24.00 1.41 32.25
N THR A 564 -23.50 2.63 32.46
CA THR A 564 -24.30 3.86 32.37
C THR A 564 -23.95 4.60 31.08
N LEU A 565 -24.94 4.80 30.21
CA LEU A 565 -24.82 5.59 28.98
C LEU A 565 -25.41 6.99 29.20
N THR A 566 -24.73 8.03 28.71
CA THR A 566 -25.23 9.42 28.77
C THR A 566 -25.26 10.06 27.39
N GLY A 567 -26.11 11.09 27.24
CA GLY A 567 -26.24 11.82 25.99
C GLY A 567 -26.80 10.95 24.88
N SER A 568 -26.11 10.92 23.73
CA SER A 568 -26.48 10.13 22.55
C SER A 568 -25.78 8.78 22.47
N ALA A 569 -25.00 8.39 23.48
CA ALA A 569 -24.34 7.08 23.49
C ALA A 569 -25.39 5.97 23.47
N SER A 570 -25.24 4.99 22.56
CA SER A 570 -26.25 3.97 22.32
C SER A 570 -25.62 2.61 22.02
N VAL A 571 -26.35 1.55 22.37
CA VAL A 571 -26.00 0.18 21.97
C VAL A 571 -26.31 -0.01 20.50
N ASN A 572 -25.31 -0.45 19.73
CA ASN A 572 -25.38 -0.69 18.30
C ASN A 572 -25.09 -2.17 18.00
N GLY A 573 -25.74 -2.73 16.98
CA GLY A 573 -25.45 -4.10 16.53
C GLY A 573 -24.07 -4.21 15.91
N CYS A 574 -23.34 -5.28 16.24
CA CYS A 574 -22.03 -5.58 15.69
C CYS A 574 -21.82 -7.10 15.69
N SER A 575 -21.96 -7.73 14.51
CA SER A 575 -21.96 -9.19 14.39
C SER A 575 -20.64 -9.86 14.78
N LEU A 576 -19.52 -9.13 14.72
CA LEU A 576 -18.20 -9.63 15.10
C LEU A 576 -17.78 -9.22 16.53
N CYS A 577 -18.53 -8.33 17.17
CA CYS A 577 -18.28 -7.90 18.55
C CYS A 577 -18.72 -8.98 19.55
N SER A 578 -18.19 -8.90 20.77
CA SER A 578 -18.68 -9.73 21.87
C SER A 578 -20.17 -9.48 22.09
N GLY A 579 -20.93 -10.53 22.41
CA GLY A 579 -22.37 -10.40 22.61
C GLY A 579 -23.20 -9.96 21.39
N GLY A 580 -22.58 -9.74 20.21
CA GLY A 580 -23.23 -9.24 19.01
C GLY A 580 -23.52 -7.73 19.03
N ALA A 581 -22.96 -6.99 19.99
CA ALA A 581 -23.27 -5.59 20.23
C ALA A 581 -22.03 -4.81 20.67
N LYS A 582 -22.15 -3.49 20.71
CA LYS A 582 -21.13 -2.55 21.18
C LYS A 582 -21.81 -1.23 21.57
N VAL A 583 -21.09 -0.33 22.22
CA VAL A 583 -21.57 1.03 22.49
C VAL A 583 -20.89 2.02 21.54
N GLY A 584 -21.70 2.73 20.75
CA GLY A 584 -21.23 3.79 19.87
C GLY A 584 -21.85 5.14 20.15
N ASN A 585 -21.63 6.10 19.24
CA ASN A 585 -22.06 7.51 19.38
C ASN A 585 -21.51 8.20 20.64
N ILE A 586 -20.31 7.79 21.08
CA ILE A 586 -19.62 8.32 22.24
C ILE A 586 -18.77 9.52 21.81
N GLY A 587 -18.83 10.64 22.54
CA GLY A 587 -18.15 11.88 22.19
C GLY A 587 -18.95 13.13 22.55
N TYR A 588 -18.27 14.27 22.57
CA TYR A 588 -18.78 15.54 23.10
C TYR A 588 -19.36 15.39 24.51
N SER A 589 -20.68 15.42 24.66
CA SER A 589 -21.38 15.23 25.95
C SER A 589 -21.83 13.78 26.21
N SER A 590 -21.67 12.89 25.23
CA SER A 590 -22.06 11.48 25.30
C SER A 590 -20.93 10.63 25.88
N THR A 591 -21.24 9.77 26.86
CA THR A 591 -20.25 8.92 27.55
C THR A 591 -20.77 7.52 27.79
N VAL A 592 -19.85 6.57 27.99
CA VAL A 592 -20.13 5.25 28.57
C VAL A 592 -19.33 5.11 29.86
N THR A 593 -19.98 4.73 30.95
CA THR A 593 -19.33 4.44 32.23
C THR A 593 -19.55 2.98 32.60
N LEU A 594 -18.48 2.20 32.59
CA LEU A 594 -18.47 0.83 33.06
C LEU A 594 -18.28 0.84 34.58
N THR A 595 -19.14 0.11 35.31
CA THR A 595 -19.12 0.03 36.78
C THR A 595 -18.94 -1.41 37.25
N GLY A 596 -18.64 -1.61 38.53
CA GLY A 596 -18.48 -2.95 39.10
C GLY A 596 -17.12 -3.60 38.82
N ILE A 597 -16.15 -2.83 38.29
CA ILE A 597 -14.80 -3.30 38.03
C ILE A 597 -14.08 -3.49 39.36
N THR A 598 -13.98 -4.74 39.80
CA THR A 598 -13.45 -5.06 41.13
C THR A 598 -12.03 -5.55 41.01
N VAL A 599 -11.11 -4.92 41.75
CA VAL A 599 -9.73 -5.39 41.85
C VAL A 599 -9.36 -5.70 43.30
N PRO A 600 -8.56 -6.76 43.56
CA PRO A 600 -8.29 -7.20 44.92
C PRO A 600 -7.32 -6.26 45.68
N LYS A 601 -6.54 -5.44 44.96
CA LYS A 601 -5.54 -4.55 45.53
C LYS A 601 -5.43 -3.25 44.74
N THR A 602 -5.12 -2.15 45.41
CA THR A 602 -4.79 -0.89 44.74
C THR A 602 -3.47 -1.04 43.98
N GLY A 603 -3.45 -0.67 42.71
CA GLY A 603 -2.27 -0.84 41.85
C GLY A 603 -2.53 -0.46 40.39
N THR A 604 -1.51 -0.60 39.54
CA THR A 604 -1.64 -0.41 38.09
C THR A 604 -1.98 -1.74 37.42
N TYR A 605 -3.07 -1.74 36.66
CA TYR A 605 -3.59 -2.88 35.90
C TYR A 605 -3.47 -2.59 34.41
N LEU A 606 -3.21 -3.61 33.59
CA LEU A 606 -3.24 -3.45 32.14
C LEU A 606 -4.68 -3.63 31.65
N VAL A 607 -5.32 -2.53 31.30
CA VAL A 607 -6.66 -2.55 30.72
C VAL A 607 -6.54 -2.78 29.22
N LYS A 608 -7.09 -3.88 28.72
CA LYS A 608 -7.30 -4.09 27.28
C LYS A 608 -8.67 -3.58 26.91
N ILE A 609 -8.77 -2.80 25.84
CA ILE A 609 -10.02 -2.21 25.35
C ILE A 609 -10.24 -2.75 23.94
N ALA A 610 -11.33 -3.47 23.74
CA ALA A 610 -11.82 -3.82 22.42
C ALA A 610 -12.72 -2.72 21.87
N TYR A 611 -12.50 -2.34 20.63
CA TYR A 611 -13.16 -1.21 19.98
C TYR A 611 -13.34 -1.45 18.49
N THR A 612 -14.22 -0.70 17.84
CA THR A 612 -14.29 -0.61 16.37
C THR A 612 -14.10 0.85 15.96
N ASP A 613 -13.26 1.13 14.98
CA ASP A 613 -13.03 2.47 14.46
C ASP A 613 -12.88 2.43 12.94
N GLY A 614 -13.95 2.86 12.25
CA GLY A 614 -13.95 2.97 10.79
C GLY A 614 -13.33 4.27 10.28
N ASP A 615 -12.83 5.14 11.15
CA ASP A 615 -12.21 6.42 10.78
C ASP A 615 -10.67 6.31 10.77
N THR A 616 -9.98 7.45 10.66
CA THR A 616 -8.52 7.57 10.46
C THR A 616 -7.69 7.57 11.75
N SER A 617 -8.25 7.06 12.85
CA SER A 617 -7.78 7.04 14.25
C SER A 617 -8.48 8.07 15.13
N ARG A 618 -8.95 7.61 16.30
CA ARG A 618 -9.67 8.42 17.29
C ARG A 618 -9.00 8.39 18.66
N GLN A 619 -9.37 9.35 19.50
CA GLN A 619 -8.88 9.41 20.89
C GLN A 619 -10.04 9.48 21.87
N SER A 620 -9.91 8.81 23.01
CA SER A 620 -10.80 9.02 24.17
C SER A 620 -10.00 9.35 25.42
N MET A 621 -10.69 9.97 26.36
CA MET A 621 -10.27 10.09 27.75
C MET A 621 -11.02 9.02 28.57
N LEU A 622 -10.24 8.11 29.16
CA LEU A 622 -10.66 7.14 30.15
C LEU A 622 -10.46 7.74 31.55
N THR A 623 -11.55 7.98 32.27
CA THR A 623 -11.54 8.51 33.64
C THR A 623 -11.85 7.41 34.65
N VAL A 624 -10.95 7.17 35.60
CA VAL A 624 -11.12 6.23 36.72
C VAL A 624 -11.74 6.92 37.90
N ASN A 625 -12.86 6.40 38.42
CA ASN A 625 -13.52 6.89 39.64
C ASN A 625 -13.76 8.41 39.65
N ASP A 626 -13.98 9.02 38.47
CA ASP A 626 -14.11 10.47 38.25
C ASP A 626 -12.89 11.33 38.69
N ILE A 627 -11.72 10.70 38.88
CA ILE A 627 -10.51 11.36 39.39
C ILE A 627 -9.36 11.29 38.37
N ASP A 628 -8.89 10.09 38.05
CA ASP A 628 -7.66 9.90 37.27
C ASP A 628 -7.99 9.78 35.78
N ASN A 629 -7.34 10.59 34.93
CA ASN A 629 -7.62 10.64 33.48
C ASN A 629 -6.47 10.04 32.66
N TYR A 630 -6.82 9.22 31.69
CA TYR A 630 -5.89 8.56 30.77
C TYR A 630 -6.34 8.78 29.32
N TRP A 631 -5.42 9.21 28.46
CA TRP A 631 -5.69 9.27 27.02
C TRP A 631 -5.50 7.89 26.38
N VAL A 632 -6.48 7.48 25.58
CA VAL A 632 -6.47 6.25 24.79
C VAL A 632 -6.46 6.64 23.32
N ASN A 633 -5.48 6.11 22.58
CA ASN A 633 -5.44 6.19 21.13
C ASN A 633 -6.04 4.91 20.54
N TYR A 634 -6.96 5.08 19.62
CA TYR A 634 -7.54 4.03 18.80
C TYR A 634 -6.97 4.17 17.40
N SER A 635 -6.28 3.14 16.92
CA SER A 635 -5.87 3.10 15.52
C SER A 635 -7.08 2.81 14.67
N GLY A 636 -7.32 3.65 13.67
CA GLY A 636 -8.36 3.47 12.67
C GLY A 636 -7.72 3.42 11.28
N LEU A 637 -8.34 2.68 10.36
CA LEU A 637 -7.84 2.47 9.00
C LEU A 637 -8.43 3.46 7.98
N GLY A 638 -9.41 4.27 8.39
CA GLY A 638 -10.12 5.22 7.52
C GLY A 638 -11.01 4.54 6.48
N ASP A 639 -11.43 3.30 6.73
CA ASP A 639 -12.11 2.40 5.79
C ASP A 639 -13.63 2.32 6.01
N ASN A 640 -14.16 3.08 6.96
CA ASN A 640 -15.53 3.08 7.45
C ASN A 640 -15.99 1.71 8.01
N ASP A 641 -15.06 0.82 8.37
CA ASP A 641 -15.37 -0.44 9.03
C ASP A 641 -15.62 -0.24 10.53
N TRP A 642 -16.90 -0.06 10.87
CA TRP A 642 -17.38 -0.09 12.24
C TRP A 642 -17.78 -1.50 12.69
N GLY A 643 -17.56 -2.54 11.89
CA GLY A 643 -18.00 -3.91 12.19
C GLY A 643 -16.91 -4.79 12.82
N THR A 644 -15.64 -4.49 12.61
CA THR A 644 -14.52 -5.37 12.99
C THR A 644 -13.81 -4.91 14.28
N PRO A 645 -13.87 -5.68 15.38
CA PRO A 645 -13.18 -5.33 16.62
C PRO A 645 -11.65 -5.35 16.48
N GLN A 646 -11.03 -4.31 17.01
CA GLN A 646 -9.62 -4.17 17.27
C GLN A 646 -9.39 -4.07 18.78
N THR A 647 -8.14 -4.15 19.24
CA THR A 647 -7.83 -4.02 20.67
C THR A 647 -6.66 -3.09 20.92
N THR A 648 -6.79 -2.21 21.91
CA THR A 648 -5.71 -1.36 22.43
C THR A 648 -5.49 -1.68 23.92
N TYR A 649 -4.35 -1.27 24.47
CA TYR A 649 -3.97 -1.55 25.86
C TYR A 649 -3.54 -0.26 26.57
N LEU A 650 -3.94 -0.11 27.82
CA LEU A 650 -3.62 1.05 28.65
C LEU A 650 -3.31 0.61 30.09
N PRO A 651 -2.15 0.96 30.66
CA PRO A 651 -1.91 0.77 32.10
C PRO A 651 -2.71 1.82 32.91
N VAL A 652 -3.63 1.35 33.75
CA VAL A 652 -4.58 2.17 34.52
C VAL A 652 -4.43 1.88 36.00
N LYS A 653 -4.37 2.93 36.84
CA LYS A 653 -4.35 2.78 38.28
C LYS A 653 -5.76 2.57 38.81
N LEU A 654 -5.98 1.47 39.51
CA LEU A 654 -7.26 1.10 40.12
C LEU A 654 -7.12 0.98 41.64
N THR A 655 -8.18 1.28 42.37
CA THR A 655 -8.26 1.14 43.83
C THR A 655 -8.82 -0.22 44.23
N ALA A 656 -8.31 -0.80 45.32
CA ALA A 656 -8.84 -2.05 45.87
C ALA A 656 -10.36 -1.94 46.10
N GLY A 657 -11.10 -2.97 45.70
CA GLY A 657 -12.57 -2.95 45.67
C GLY A 657 -13.11 -2.49 44.33
N ALA A 658 -14.30 -1.89 44.34
CA ALA A 658 -15.03 -1.50 43.14
C ALA A 658 -14.48 -0.20 42.52
N ASN A 659 -14.42 -0.17 41.19
CA ASN A 659 -14.00 0.97 40.39
C ASN A 659 -15.03 1.24 39.27
N SER A 660 -15.04 2.47 38.79
CA SER A 660 -15.71 2.88 37.56
C SER A 660 -14.71 3.38 36.53
N LEU A 661 -14.96 3.05 35.26
CA LEU A 661 -14.20 3.53 34.11
C LEU A 661 -15.14 4.25 33.15
N LYS A 662 -15.02 5.58 33.07
CA LYS A 662 -15.79 6.44 32.18
C LYS A 662 -14.99 6.74 30.92
N ILE A 663 -15.53 6.42 29.75
CA ILE A 663 -14.93 6.71 28.45
C ILE A 663 -15.68 7.88 27.82
N SER A 664 -14.93 8.93 27.46
CA SER A 664 -15.48 10.20 26.98
C SER A 664 -14.50 10.92 26.05
N ASN A 665 -14.95 11.91 25.29
CA ASN A 665 -14.07 12.90 24.67
C ASN A 665 -14.85 14.21 24.47
N PRO A 666 -14.49 15.31 25.14
CA PRO A 666 -15.23 16.57 25.02
C PRO A 666 -15.08 17.25 23.65
N ASN A 667 -14.06 16.88 22.87
CA ASN A 667 -13.65 17.59 21.66
C ASN A 667 -13.97 16.83 20.36
N GLY A 668 -14.62 15.67 20.43
CA GLY A 668 -14.95 14.89 19.24
C GLY A 668 -15.56 13.52 19.55
N TYR A 669 -15.92 12.80 18.49
CA TYR A 669 -16.34 11.41 18.58
C TYR A 669 -15.14 10.48 18.82
N ILE A 670 -15.40 9.36 19.49
CA ILE A 670 -14.40 8.33 19.76
C ILE A 670 -14.70 7.04 18.98
N ALA A 671 -13.87 6.02 19.14
CA ALA A 671 -14.17 4.68 18.65
C ALA A 671 -15.34 4.05 19.41
N ASP A 672 -16.12 3.18 18.75
CA ASP A 672 -17.17 2.42 19.47
C ASP A 672 -16.50 1.36 20.34
N ILE A 673 -17.02 1.13 21.54
CA ILE A 673 -16.43 0.26 22.54
C ILE A 673 -17.22 -1.05 22.62
N ASP A 674 -16.52 -2.17 22.45
CA ASP A 674 -17.06 -3.53 22.60
C ASP A 674 -16.96 -3.95 24.08
N TRP A 675 -15.74 -4.20 24.56
CA TRP A 675 -15.49 -4.54 25.96
C TRP A 675 -14.16 -4.04 26.47
N ILE A 676 -13.97 -4.14 27.77
CA ILE A 676 -12.67 -4.03 28.40
C ILE A 676 -12.33 -5.29 29.20
N THR A 677 -11.04 -5.60 29.34
CA THR A 677 -10.57 -6.55 30.35
C THR A 677 -9.59 -5.89 31.29
N VAL A 678 -9.71 -6.21 32.58
CA VAL A 678 -8.88 -5.66 33.67
C VAL A 678 -8.13 -6.78 34.37
#